data_AF-A0A550JFC4-F1
#
_entry.id   AF-A0A550JFC4-F1
#
_cell.length_a   1.000
_cell.length_b   1.000
_cell.length_c   1.000
_cell.angle_alpha   90.00
_cell.angle_beta   90.00
_cell.angle_gamma   90.00
#
_symmetry.space_group_name_H-M   'P 1'
#
loop_
_entity.id
_entity.type
_entity.pdbx_description
1 polymer ?
#
loop_
_entity_poly.entity_id
_entity_poly.type
_entity_poly.pdbx_seq_one_letter_code
_entity_poly.pdbx_strand_id
1 'polypeptide(L)'
;MSKERNRLLIVNKVSPGAEGLESLPATLAKRFGLDAFAARQRLLGQGIALLANGPDETLEKITPLLTEQGIEHWLVDPTPPRFAPARVQGFRLGGESLTFLTGEKEVSLDGESRVLGVLADLSGAVVDRDLKRLLVQTAYRGADALSRLDDDEIFKTALQHQPILDLYLLDADYRVRSGVRIFAGRFDPQGLEEHKSYSVAGNLKAILRLIRERADDFQLRCDFGLAALPGCALKRVPPGEAPGREQLAPLTRFGWLMADLWRHQIAAEEASRTASAEIPATLTALIGGPAAAVVATAAGVKLPGMEEVAAALGEDAAKPAPTAQGVPLPLPEELPPLRRHSRRLLLRIFLVAMGVGMALFGVIGETVTALVRQGMRNGLLPALFAGGAFWGGFYYLRLKRHLENLPTSKARSVALGLVEVHGRARRTYAVVSPMTQQPCVFYRLRKLRRNHENQSWEEVSTTDCGPIPFAVEDDTGRLTVDPRGAVLKPRHRQEGLPGQMSMLLMASSVSDPTEKWIEEIIPEGAPVYVVGYASAPRPAASSLRERTLAALRELKQNRHLMNRYDADGDGRISADEWQAAREEVEERVLRQSLATADEDGPRPSSVVIGRPARRDLPFIIAETESEAHLTRGYGVLSAVFLILGLGLAVLALTRLVDF
;
A
#
# COMPACT_ATOMS: atom_id res chain seq x y z
N MET A 1 -51.50 2.00 -1.51
CA MET A 1 -50.15 2.57 -1.65
C MET A 1 -49.16 1.50 -1.23
N SER A 2 -48.57 0.80 -2.20
CA SER A 2 -47.60 -0.27 -1.94
C SER A 2 -46.35 0.38 -1.33
N LYS A 3 -45.93 -0.06 -0.13
CA LYS A 3 -44.68 0.37 0.49
C LYS A 3 -43.56 -0.03 -0.49
N GLU A 4 -42.88 0.93 -1.12
CA GLU A 4 -41.72 0.65 -1.97
C GLU A 4 -40.74 -0.22 -1.16
N ARG A 5 -40.60 -1.49 -1.55
CA ARG A 5 -39.70 -2.44 -0.87
C ARG A 5 -38.29 -2.14 -1.34
N ASN A 6 -37.45 -1.70 -0.41
CA ASN A 6 -36.08 -1.34 -0.69
C ASN A 6 -35.24 -2.63 -0.75
N ARG A 7 -34.84 -3.05 -1.96
CA ARG A 7 -34.04 -4.27 -2.17
C ARG A 7 -32.54 -3.96 -2.12
N LEU A 8 -31.75 -4.99 -1.87
CA LEU A 8 -30.29 -4.95 -1.86
C LEU A 8 -29.75 -5.65 -3.10
N LEU A 9 -28.94 -4.95 -3.89
CA LEU A 9 -28.15 -5.55 -4.96
C LEU A 9 -26.77 -5.91 -4.43
N ILE A 10 -26.57 -7.20 -4.21
CA ILE A 10 -25.36 -7.79 -3.63
C ILE A 10 -24.56 -8.43 -4.76
N VAL A 11 -23.25 -8.20 -4.80
CA VAL A 11 -22.36 -8.74 -5.83
C VAL A 11 -21.22 -9.53 -5.19
N ASN A 12 -20.78 -10.57 -5.88
CA ASN A 12 -19.51 -11.21 -5.59
C ASN A 12 -18.39 -10.38 -6.23
N LYS A 13 -17.38 -10.01 -5.44
CA LYS A 13 -16.28 -9.20 -5.92
C LYS A 13 -15.40 -10.01 -6.87
N VAL A 14 -14.86 -9.32 -7.87
CA VAL A 14 -14.01 -9.89 -8.89
C VAL A 14 -12.56 -9.42 -8.71
N SER A 15 -11.62 -10.31 -9.00
CA SER A 15 -10.19 -10.02 -8.96
C SER A 15 -9.81 -8.90 -9.93
N PRO A 16 -8.87 -8.01 -9.57
CA PRO A 16 -8.35 -7.00 -10.49
C PRO A 16 -7.68 -7.69 -11.69
N GLY A 17 -8.17 -7.42 -12.91
CA GLY A 17 -7.65 -8.00 -14.16
C GLY A 17 -8.68 -8.77 -15.01
N ALA A 18 -9.91 -8.96 -14.54
CA ALA A 18 -10.98 -9.51 -15.39
C ALA A 18 -11.36 -8.51 -16.52
N GLU A 19 -11.43 -9.02 -17.75
CA GLU A 19 -11.74 -8.24 -18.95
C GLU A 19 -13.09 -7.51 -18.82
N GLY A 20 -13.15 -6.23 -19.21
CA GLY A 20 -14.38 -5.41 -19.21
C GLY A 20 -14.68 -4.58 -17.94
N LEU A 21 -14.01 -4.88 -16.81
CA LEU A 21 -14.27 -4.23 -15.51
C LEU A 21 -13.84 -2.76 -15.39
N GLU A 22 -12.93 -2.27 -16.24
CA GLU A 22 -12.49 -0.86 -16.18
C GLU A 22 -13.58 0.12 -16.64
N SER A 23 -14.46 -0.30 -17.55
CA SER A 23 -15.50 0.54 -18.14
C SER A 23 -16.82 0.52 -17.36
N LEU A 24 -17.04 -0.53 -16.55
CA LEU A 24 -18.31 -0.76 -15.87
C LEU A 24 -18.60 0.26 -14.76
N PRO A 25 -17.66 0.67 -13.89
CA PRO A 25 -17.92 1.73 -12.90
C PRO A 25 -18.31 3.07 -13.53
N ALA A 26 -17.70 3.43 -14.66
CA ALA A 26 -18.04 4.65 -15.40
C ALA A 26 -19.45 4.57 -16.01
N THR A 27 -19.83 3.39 -16.52
CA THR A 27 -21.17 3.14 -17.08
C THR A 27 -22.24 3.17 -16.00
N LEU A 28 -21.97 2.55 -14.84
CA LEU A 28 -22.85 2.58 -13.68
C LEU A 28 -23.07 4.02 -13.16
N ALA A 29 -22.02 4.83 -13.14
CA ALA A 29 -22.12 6.23 -12.74
C ALA A 29 -22.96 7.06 -13.71
N LYS A 30 -22.73 6.90 -15.02
CA LYS A 30 -23.43 7.67 -16.05
C LYS A 30 -24.92 7.30 -16.18
N ARG A 31 -25.25 6.01 -16.04
CA ARG A 31 -26.61 5.48 -16.31
C ARG A 31 -27.49 5.40 -15.06
N PHE A 32 -26.90 5.19 -13.88
CA PHE A 32 -27.64 4.96 -12.63
C PHE A 32 -27.25 5.92 -11.49
N GLY A 33 -26.38 6.90 -11.75
CA GLY A 33 -26.00 7.91 -10.76
C GLY A 33 -25.17 7.37 -9.58
N LEU A 34 -24.57 6.19 -9.73
CA LEU A 34 -23.69 5.60 -8.72
C LEU A 34 -22.33 6.31 -8.70
N ASP A 35 -21.72 6.48 -7.53
CA ASP A 35 -20.35 7.00 -7.47
C ASP A 35 -19.38 5.99 -8.10
N ALA A 36 -18.66 6.40 -9.15
CA ALA A 36 -17.74 5.54 -9.90
C ALA A 36 -16.63 4.97 -9.01
N PHE A 37 -16.16 5.76 -8.04
CA PHE A 37 -15.12 5.31 -7.11
C PHE A 37 -15.65 4.26 -6.14
N ALA A 38 -16.80 4.53 -5.49
CA ALA A 38 -17.45 3.56 -4.61
C ALA A 38 -17.86 2.27 -5.35
N ALA A 39 -18.39 2.38 -6.58
CA ALA A 39 -18.73 1.23 -7.41
C ALA A 39 -17.49 0.37 -7.70
N ARG A 40 -16.37 0.99 -8.09
CA ARG A 40 -15.09 0.30 -8.29
C ARG A 40 -14.63 -0.44 -7.04
N GLN A 41 -14.69 0.19 -5.86
CA GLN A 41 -14.31 -0.45 -4.60
C GLN A 41 -15.23 -1.61 -4.18
N ARG A 42 -16.51 -1.56 -4.58
CA ARG A 42 -17.52 -2.58 -4.27
C ARG A 42 -17.46 -3.77 -5.23
N LEU A 43 -16.98 -3.57 -6.45
CA LEU A 43 -16.82 -4.62 -7.46
C LEU A 43 -15.46 -5.31 -7.41
N LEU A 44 -14.39 -4.58 -7.08
CA LEU A 44 -13.04 -5.13 -7.03
C LEU A 44 -12.70 -5.75 -5.67
N GLY A 45 -12.06 -6.92 -5.71
CA GLY A 45 -11.54 -7.64 -4.55
C GLY A 45 -12.07 -9.08 -4.49
N GLN A 46 -12.21 -9.63 -3.30
CA GLN A 46 -12.85 -10.93 -3.08
C GLN A 46 -13.93 -10.83 -2.00
N GLY A 47 -14.86 -11.78 -2.02
CA GLY A 47 -16.00 -11.83 -1.10
C GLY A 47 -17.16 -10.94 -1.53
N ILE A 48 -18.18 -10.87 -0.68
CA ILE A 48 -19.46 -10.27 -1.04
C ILE A 48 -19.53 -8.78 -0.66
N ALA A 49 -20.15 -7.95 -1.49
CA ALA A 49 -20.41 -6.54 -1.20
C ALA A 49 -21.78 -6.06 -1.67
N LEU A 50 -22.31 -5.05 -0.97
CA LEU A 50 -23.45 -4.29 -1.44
C LEU A 50 -23.00 -3.32 -2.54
N LEU A 51 -23.54 -3.48 -3.75
CA LEU A 51 -23.29 -2.54 -4.85
C LEU A 51 -24.21 -1.31 -4.73
N ALA A 52 -25.52 -1.56 -4.64
CA ALA A 52 -26.56 -0.54 -4.60
C ALA A 52 -27.76 -1.01 -3.75
N ASN A 53 -28.52 -0.05 -3.23
CA ASN A 53 -29.81 -0.25 -2.57
C ASN A 53 -30.84 0.70 -3.18
N GLY A 54 -32.09 0.25 -3.35
CA GLY A 54 -33.10 1.07 -4.00
C GLY A 54 -34.38 0.34 -4.37
N PRO A 55 -35.29 1.03 -5.09
CA PRO A 55 -36.50 0.42 -5.64
C PRO A 55 -36.17 -0.60 -6.74
N ASP A 56 -37.05 -1.59 -6.88
CA ASP A 56 -36.88 -2.77 -7.73
C ASP A 56 -36.56 -2.41 -9.19
N GLU A 57 -37.35 -1.48 -9.76
CA GLU A 57 -37.25 -1.06 -11.16
C GLU A 57 -35.87 -0.49 -11.55
N THR A 58 -35.14 0.07 -10.59
CA THR A 58 -33.80 0.64 -10.84
C THR A 58 -32.74 -0.45 -10.76
N LEU A 59 -32.86 -1.36 -9.80
CA LEU A 59 -31.88 -2.42 -9.58
C LEU A 59 -31.96 -3.52 -10.66
N GLU A 60 -33.18 -3.87 -11.11
CA GLU A 60 -33.38 -4.82 -12.21
C GLU A 60 -32.74 -4.36 -13.52
N LYS A 61 -32.59 -3.05 -13.74
CA LYS A 61 -31.90 -2.49 -14.92
C LYS A 61 -30.37 -2.64 -14.84
N ILE A 62 -29.82 -2.85 -13.65
CA ILE A 62 -28.36 -3.02 -13.41
C ILE A 62 -27.96 -4.49 -13.60
N THR A 63 -28.83 -5.43 -13.22
CA THR A 63 -28.65 -6.89 -13.30
C THR A 63 -28.15 -7.39 -14.68
N PRO A 64 -28.71 -6.99 -15.84
CA PRO A 64 -28.20 -7.42 -17.15
C PRO A 64 -26.75 -7.01 -17.40
N LEU A 65 -26.36 -5.80 -16.99
CA LEU A 65 -24.99 -5.29 -17.18
C LEU A 65 -23.96 -6.05 -16.34
N LEU A 66 -24.37 -6.52 -15.16
CA LEU A 66 -23.51 -7.39 -14.33
C LEU A 66 -23.40 -8.79 -14.94
N THR A 67 -24.50 -9.31 -15.50
CA THR A 67 -24.55 -10.62 -16.17
C THR A 67 -23.68 -10.66 -17.42
N GLU A 68 -23.74 -9.61 -18.25
CA GLU A 68 -22.91 -9.46 -19.47
C GLU A 68 -21.41 -9.51 -19.16
N GLN A 69 -21.00 -9.05 -17.98
CA GLN A 69 -19.60 -9.04 -17.53
C GLN A 69 -19.25 -10.28 -16.69
N GLY A 70 -20.13 -11.28 -16.60
CA GLY A 70 -19.91 -12.51 -15.84
C GLY A 70 -19.83 -12.31 -14.32
N ILE A 71 -20.35 -11.20 -13.80
CA ILE A 71 -20.32 -10.88 -12.37
C ILE A 71 -21.51 -11.54 -11.67
N GLU A 72 -21.22 -12.45 -10.75
CA GLU A 72 -22.24 -13.08 -9.91
C GLU A 72 -22.89 -12.04 -8.98
N HIS A 73 -24.22 -11.99 -9.00
CA HIS A 73 -25.00 -11.00 -8.26
C HIS A 73 -26.35 -11.55 -7.82
N TRP A 74 -26.88 -10.97 -6.75
CA TRP A 74 -28.14 -11.36 -6.15
C TRP A 74 -28.96 -10.12 -5.79
N LEU A 75 -30.26 -10.19 -6.09
CA LEU A 75 -31.22 -9.20 -5.69
C LEU A 75 -32.00 -9.74 -4.49
N VAL A 76 -31.72 -9.21 -3.30
CA VAL A 76 -32.23 -9.75 -2.04
C VAL A 76 -33.19 -8.77 -1.37
N ASP A 77 -34.32 -9.29 -0.90
CA ASP A 77 -35.22 -8.58 0.02
C ASP A 77 -34.83 -8.96 1.47
N PRO A 78 -34.12 -8.11 2.22
CA PRO A 78 -33.55 -8.49 3.50
C PRO A 78 -34.63 -8.68 4.58
N THR A 79 -34.70 -9.87 5.15
CA THR A 79 -35.58 -10.17 6.27
C THR A 79 -35.00 -9.58 7.56
N PRO A 80 -35.72 -8.68 8.28
CA PRO A 80 -35.22 -8.16 9.54
C PRO A 80 -35.12 -9.29 10.59
N PRO A 81 -34.05 -9.32 11.41
CA PRO A 81 -33.84 -10.40 12.37
C PRO A 81 -34.96 -10.42 13.42
N ARG A 82 -35.73 -11.51 13.45
CA ARG A 82 -36.87 -11.66 14.39
C ARG A 82 -36.43 -12.07 15.79
N PHE A 83 -35.31 -12.77 15.89
CA PHE A 83 -34.72 -13.20 17.15
C PHE A 83 -33.19 -13.28 17.02
N ALA A 84 -32.51 -13.20 18.16
CA ALA A 84 -31.08 -13.49 18.25
C ALA A 84 -30.87 -14.98 18.61
N PRO A 85 -29.84 -15.64 18.07
CA PRO A 85 -29.53 -17.02 18.41
C PRO A 85 -29.38 -17.24 19.91
N ALA A 86 -29.98 -18.32 20.42
CA ALA A 86 -29.95 -18.67 21.83
C ALA A 86 -28.58 -19.23 22.23
N ARG A 87 -28.07 -18.83 23.40
CA ARG A 87 -26.76 -19.29 23.88
C ARG A 87 -26.82 -20.77 24.26
N VAL A 88 -25.91 -21.56 23.69
CA VAL A 88 -25.74 -22.97 24.03
C VAL A 88 -24.99 -23.10 25.35
N GLN A 89 -25.51 -23.96 26.24
CA GLN A 89 -24.90 -24.31 27.51
C GLN A 89 -24.29 -25.71 27.49
N GLY A 90 -24.85 -26.63 26.70
CA GLY A 90 -24.36 -28.00 26.55
C GLY A 90 -25.00 -28.71 25.36
N PHE A 91 -24.61 -29.96 25.16
CA PHE A 91 -25.03 -30.79 24.03
C PHE A 91 -25.56 -32.14 24.55
N ARG A 92 -26.46 -32.75 23.77
CA ARG A 92 -26.88 -34.13 23.98
C ARG A 92 -26.84 -34.83 22.63
N LEU A 93 -26.02 -35.88 22.53
CA LEU A 93 -25.95 -36.73 21.35
C LEU A 93 -27.04 -37.81 21.47
N GLY A 94 -28.04 -37.75 20.60
CA GLY A 94 -28.90 -38.89 20.29
C GLY A 94 -28.30 -39.68 19.12
N GLY A 95 -28.80 -40.90 18.87
CA GLY A 95 -28.33 -41.76 17.78
C GLY A 95 -28.24 -41.02 16.44
N GLU A 96 -29.36 -40.47 15.96
CA GLU A 96 -29.41 -39.69 14.71
C GLU A 96 -29.59 -38.17 14.93
N SER A 97 -29.96 -37.72 16.13
CA SER A 97 -30.25 -36.30 16.41
C SER A 97 -29.20 -35.64 17.30
N LEU A 98 -28.81 -34.40 16.99
CA LEU A 98 -27.96 -33.56 17.86
C LEU A 98 -28.81 -32.49 18.55
N THR A 99 -28.90 -32.54 19.88
CA THR A 99 -29.71 -31.57 20.64
C THR A 99 -28.83 -30.54 21.35
N PHE A 100 -29.09 -29.26 21.08
CA PHE A 100 -28.47 -28.11 21.73
C PHE A 100 -29.30 -27.68 22.95
N LEU A 101 -28.68 -27.68 24.12
CA LEU A 101 -29.31 -27.24 25.37
C LEU A 101 -29.14 -25.73 25.52
N THR A 102 -30.25 -24.99 25.43
CA THR A 102 -30.26 -23.52 25.48
C THR A 102 -31.11 -23.02 26.66
N GLY A 103 -30.70 -23.30 27.89
CA GLY A 103 -31.32 -22.76 29.13
C GLY A 103 -32.81 -23.09 29.30
N GLU A 104 -33.68 -22.35 28.62
CA GLU A 104 -35.15 -22.49 28.63
C GLU A 104 -35.71 -23.35 27.48
N LYS A 105 -34.90 -23.67 26.45
CA LYS A 105 -35.34 -24.42 25.27
C LYS A 105 -34.29 -25.44 24.82
N GLU A 106 -34.75 -26.53 24.23
CA GLU A 106 -33.91 -27.50 23.51
C GLU A 106 -34.13 -27.29 22.00
N VAL A 107 -33.04 -27.22 21.24
CA VAL A 107 -33.08 -27.14 19.77
C VAL A 107 -32.44 -28.41 19.22
N SER A 108 -33.21 -29.25 18.56
CA SER A 108 -32.72 -30.49 17.95
C SER A 108 -32.42 -30.30 16.47
N LEU A 109 -31.33 -30.89 16.03
CA LEU A 109 -30.93 -31.06 14.64
C LEU A 109 -31.10 -32.52 14.28
N ASP A 110 -31.90 -32.78 13.26
CA ASP A 110 -32.21 -34.09 12.68
C ASP A 110 -31.68 -34.20 11.24
N GLY A 111 -31.78 -35.39 10.65
CA GLY A 111 -31.30 -35.70 9.30
C GLY A 111 -31.91 -34.85 8.19
N GLU A 112 -33.07 -34.23 8.42
CA GLU A 112 -33.77 -33.37 7.46
C GLU A 112 -33.48 -31.86 7.68
N SER A 113 -32.73 -31.53 8.73
CA SER A 113 -32.41 -30.15 9.07
C SER A 113 -31.37 -29.57 8.10
N ARG A 114 -31.69 -28.41 7.53
CA ARG A 114 -30.75 -27.57 6.77
C ARG A 114 -30.14 -26.54 7.69
N VAL A 115 -28.81 -26.38 7.64
CA VAL A 115 -28.09 -25.60 8.63
C VAL A 115 -27.12 -24.62 7.97
N LEU A 116 -27.28 -23.34 8.30
CA LEU A 116 -26.32 -22.30 7.98
C LEU A 116 -25.44 -22.02 9.20
N GLY A 117 -24.15 -22.30 9.08
CA GLY A 117 -23.14 -21.96 10.07
C GLY A 117 -22.43 -20.66 9.74
N VAL A 118 -22.30 -19.76 10.71
CA VAL A 118 -21.45 -18.57 10.64
C VAL A 118 -20.39 -18.66 11.73
N LEU A 119 -19.14 -18.87 11.32
CA LEU A 119 -17.99 -18.82 12.21
C LEU A 119 -17.35 -17.43 12.13
N ALA A 120 -17.45 -16.67 13.21
CA ALA A 120 -16.94 -15.31 13.30
C ALA A 120 -15.82 -15.18 14.33
N ASP A 121 -14.89 -14.28 14.07
CA ASP A 121 -13.86 -13.85 15.02
C ASP A 121 -14.18 -12.44 15.53
N LEU A 122 -14.54 -12.34 16.81
CA LEU A 122 -14.86 -11.04 17.42
C LEU A 122 -13.63 -10.21 17.79
N SER A 123 -12.42 -10.79 17.76
CA SER A 123 -11.19 -10.03 18.00
C SER A 123 -10.82 -9.14 16.81
N GLY A 124 -11.23 -9.54 15.60
CA GLY A 124 -10.86 -8.90 14.34
C GLY A 124 -9.51 -9.35 13.78
N ALA A 125 -8.90 -10.40 14.31
CA ALA A 125 -7.63 -10.91 13.84
C ALA A 125 -7.67 -11.45 12.41
N VAL A 126 -8.81 -12.04 11.98
CA VAL A 126 -9.02 -12.43 10.58
C VAL A 126 -8.89 -11.22 9.64
N VAL A 127 -9.58 -10.13 9.96
CA VAL A 127 -9.56 -8.87 9.19
C VAL A 127 -8.16 -8.27 9.20
N ASP A 128 -7.50 -8.26 10.35
CA ASP A 128 -6.16 -7.71 10.51
C ASP A 128 -5.13 -8.50 9.69
N ARG A 129 -5.25 -9.83 9.65
CA ARG A 129 -4.37 -10.71 8.89
C ARG A 129 -4.57 -10.55 7.38
N ASP A 130 -5.81 -10.46 6.92
CA ASP A 130 -6.12 -10.22 5.50
C ASP A 130 -5.59 -8.86 5.04
N LEU A 131 -5.83 -7.80 5.83
CA LEU A 131 -5.33 -6.46 5.53
C LEU A 131 -3.80 -6.40 5.51
N LYS A 132 -3.12 -7.06 6.47
CA LYS A 132 -1.65 -7.15 6.47
C LYS A 132 -1.12 -7.80 5.20
N ARG A 133 -1.74 -8.89 4.75
CA ARG A 133 -1.34 -9.58 3.51
C ARG A 133 -1.51 -8.68 2.30
N LEU A 134 -2.65 -7.99 2.19
CA LEU A 134 -2.90 -7.03 1.11
C LEU A 134 -1.84 -5.92 1.11
N LEU A 135 -1.53 -5.32 2.26
CA LEU A 135 -0.53 -4.26 2.36
C LEU A 135 0.86 -4.75 1.98
N VAL A 136 1.31 -5.89 2.50
CA VAL A 136 2.60 -6.50 2.13
C VAL A 136 2.65 -6.74 0.62
N GLN A 137 1.60 -7.30 0.03
CA GLN A 137 1.59 -7.60 -1.40
C GLN A 137 1.58 -6.33 -2.25
N THR A 138 0.81 -5.31 -1.88
CA THR A 138 0.90 -4.00 -2.55
C THR A 138 2.30 -3.39 -2.43
N ALA A 139 2.93 -3.52 -1.26
CA ALA A 139 4.27 -3.03 -1.01
C ALA A 139 5.34 -3.80 -1.79
N TYR A 140 5.20 -5.08 -2.12
CA TYR A 140 6.25 -5.82 -2.84
C TYR A 140 5.97 -6.04 -4.32
N ARG A 141 4.70 -6.20 -4.71
CA ARG A 141 4.28 -6.64 -6.04
C ARG A 141 3.36 -5.66 -6.78
N GLY A 142 2.98 -4.54 -6.16
CA GLY A 142 2.03 -3.59 -6.75
C GLY A 142 0.58 -4.03 -6.61
N ALA A 143 -0.36 -3.24 -7.14
CA ALA A 143 -1.80 -3.45 -6.97
C ALA A 143 -2.36 -4.65 -7.79
N ASP A 144 -1.60 -5.15 -8.76
CA ASP A 144 -2.08 -6.16 -9.73
C ASP A 144 -1.86 -7.61 -9.27
N ALA A 145 -1.17 -7.82 -8.13
CA ALA A 145 -0.83 -9.16 -7.61
C ALA A 145 -1.45 -9.44 -6.22
N LEU A 146 -2.66 -8.95 -5.97
CA LEU A 146 -3.37 -9.09 -4.71
C LEU A 146 -3.99 -10.49 -4.56
N SER A 147 -3.51 -11.27 -3.59
CA SER A 147 -4.16 -12.49 -3.10
C SER A 147 -4.61 -12.29 -1.66
N ARG A 148 -5.90 -12.51 -1.35
CA ARG A 148 -6.40 -12.50 0.03
C ARG A 148 -6.19 -13.85 0.71
N LEU A 149 -6.58 -13.94 1.98
CA LEU A 149 -6.62 -15.20 2.72
C LEU A 149 -7.60 -16.17 2.05
N ASP A 150 -7.18 -17.42 1.93
CA ASP A 150 -8.04 -18.52 1.48
C ASP A 150 -9.04 -18.91 2.59
N ASP A 151 -10.16 -19.54 2.23
CA ASP A 151 -11.23 -19.92 3.17
C ASP A 151 -10.69 -20.80 4.32
N ASP A 152 -9.75 -21.70 4.02
CA ASP A 152 -9.06 -22.53 5.00
C ASP A 152 -8.20 -21.71 5.97
N GLU A 153 -7.56 -20.64 5.49
CA GLU A 153 -6.73 -19.76 6.32
C GLU A 153 -7.61 -18.87 7.21
N ILE A 154 -8.72 -18.37 6.67
CA ILE A 154 -9.75 -17.62 7.40
C ILE A 154 -10.29 -18.51 8.52
N PHE A 155 -10.70 -19.74 8.20
CA PHE A 155 -11.22 -20.72 9.16
C PHE A 155 -10.22 -21.00 10.29
N LYS A 156 -8.95 -21.29 9.96
CA LYS A 156 -7.89 -21.52 10.95
C LYS A 156 -7.66 -20.30 11.85
N THR A 157 -7.64 -19.11 11.25
CA THR A 157 -7.39 -17.86 11.99
C THR A 157 -8.55 -17.54 12.94
N ALA A 158 -9.79 -17.73 12.50
CA ALA A 158 -10.98 -17.51 13.32
C ALA A 158 -10.98 -18.41 14.57
N LEU A 159 -10.62 -19.70 14.40
CA LEU A 159 -10.55 -20.66 15.52
C LEU A 159 -9.45 -20.35 16.55
N GLN A 160 -8.40 -19.63 16.18
CA GLN A 160 -7.25 -19.35 17.05
C GLN A 160 -7.45 -18.16 17.99
N HIS A 161 -8.40 -17.26 17.70
CA HIS A 161 -8.58 -16.02 18.44
C HIS A 161 -9.84 -16.04 19.31
N GLN A 162 -10.90 -15.32 18.93
CA GLN A 162 -12.17 -15.33 19.67
C GLN A 162 -13.31 -15.89 18.79
N PRO A 163 -13.34 -17.21 18.55
CA PRO A 163 -14.34 -17.82 17.69
C PRO A 163 -15.73 -17.81 18.36
N ILE A 164 -16.71 -17.39 17.59
CA ILE A 164 -18.14 -17.57 17.87
C ILE A 164 -18.75 -18.30 16.69
N LEU A 165 -19.51 -19.34 16.99
CA LEU A 165 -20.25 -20.10 15.99
C LEU A 165 -21.74 -19.85 16.17
N ASP A 166 -22.35 -19.20 15.19
CA ASP A 166 -23.80 -19.11 15.06
C ASP A 166 -24.28 -20.20 14.10
N LEU A 167 -25.32 -20.91 14.49
CA LEU A 167 -25.98 -21.91 13.67
C LEU A 167 -27.44 -21.50 13.51
N TYR A 168 -27.90 -21.42 12.27
CA TYR A 168 -29.29 -21.14 11.92
C TYR A 168 -29.88 -22.39 11.29
N LEU A 169 -30.94 -22.93 11.91
CA LEU A 169 -31.69 -24.04 11.36
C LEU A 169 -32.77 -23.47 10.44
N LEU A 170 -32.78 -23.96 9.21
CA LEU A 170 -33.65 -23.48 8.14
C LEU A 170 -34.81 -24.46 7.91
N ASP A 171 -35.93 -23.95 7.42
CA ASP A 171 -37.05 -24.77 6.95
C ASP A 171 -36.86 -25.20 5.47
N ALA A 172 -37.86 -25.88 4.91
CA ALA A 172 -37.85 -26.34 3.52
C ALA A 172 -37.76 -25.18 2.50
N ASP A 173 -38.15 -23.96 2.88
CA ASP A 173 -38.07 -22.74 2.06
C ASP A 173 -36.78 -21.94 2.34
N TYR A 174 -35.79 -22.54 3.03
CA TYR A 174 -34.55 -21.90 3.47
C TYR A 174 -34.78 -20.65 4.36
N ARG A 175 -35.90 -20.57 5.08
CA ARG A 175 -36.16 -19.50 6.06
C ARG A 175 -35.69 -19.91 7.44
N VAL A 176 -35.18 -18.94 8.19
CA VAL A 176 -34.66 -19.15 9.55
C VAL A 176 -35.80 -19.54 10.52
N ARG A 177 -35.79 -20.80 10.99
CA ARG A 177 -36.75 -21.33 11.97
C ARG A 177 -36.28 -21.10 13.40
N SER A 178 -35.04 -21.48 13.68
CA SER A 178 -34.40 -21.35 14.99
C SER A 178 -32.91 -21.08 14.82
N GLY A 179 -32.24 -20.64 15.89
CA GLY A 179 -30.81 -20.36 15.84
C GLY A 179 -30.16 -20.50 17.19
N VAL A 180 -28.95 -21.04 17.20
CA VAL A 180 -28.15 -21.26 18.40
C VAL A 180 -26.77 -20.63 18.25
N ARG A 181 -26.23 -20.09 19.33
CA ARG A 181 -24.91 -19.45 19.38
C ARG A 181 -24.03 -20.15 20.39
N ILE A 182 -22.87 -20.58 19.91
CA ILE A 182 -21.86 -21.29 20.67
C ILE A 182 -20.70 -20.33 20.91
N PHE A 183 -20.47 -19.98 22.17
CA PHE A 183 -19.31 -19.21 22.59
C PHE A 183 -18.18 -20.17 22.92
N ALA A 184 -17.03 -20.00 22.27
CA ALA A 184 -15.82 -20.75 22.58
C ALA A 184 -15.51 -20.77 24.08
N GLY A 185 -15.38 -21.96 24.65
CA GLY A 185 -15.01 -22.18 26.05
C GLY A 185 -16.11 -21.86 27.06
N ARG A 186 -17.34 -21.55 26.63
CA ARG A 186 -18.46 -21.20 27.52
C ARG A 186 -19.68 -22.12 27.34
N PHE A 187 -19.42 -23.40 27.04
CA PHE A 187 -20.36 -24.50 26.97
C PHE A 187 -19.76 -25.74 27.66
N ASP A 188 -20.60 -26.67 28.10
CA ASP A 188 -20.17 -27.96 28.66
C ASP A 188 -19.77 -28.94 27.54
N PRO A 189 -18.48 -29.33 27.42
CA PRO A 189 -18.02 -30.24 26.38
C PRO A 189 -18.28 -31.72 26.71
N GLN A 190 -18.80 -32.08 27.89
CA GLN A 190 -19.09 -33.48 28.23
C GLN A 190 -20.12 -34.10 27.28
N GLY A 191 -21.07 -33.31 26.80
CA GLY A 191 -22.10 -33.74 25.85
C GLY A 191 -21.61 -34.07 24.43
N LEU A 192 -20.31 -33.93 24.15
CA LEU A 192 -19.68 -34.36 22.89
C LEU A 192 -19.16 -35.81 22.95
N GLU A 193 -19.22 -36.46 24.12
CA GLU A 193 -18.84 -37.85 24.33
C GLU A 193 -17.45 -38.16 23.75
N GLU A 194 -17.33 -39.15 22.86
CA GLU A 194 -16.07 -39.59 22.24
C GLU A 194 -15.43 -38.53 21.32
N HIS A 195 -16.19 -37.53 20.88
CA HIS A 195 -15.72 -36.48 19.98
C HIS A 195 -15.08 -35.28 20.71
N LYS A 196 -15.01 -35.33 22.05
CA LYS A 196 -14.42 -34.27 22.87
C LYS A 196 -12.91 -34.12 22.63
N SER A 197 -12.46 -32.87 22.57
CA SER A 197 -11.06 -32.46 22.52
C SER A 197 -10.65 -31.67 23.76
N TYR A 198 -9.36 -31.67 24.07
CA TYR A 198 -8.76 -30.85 25.14
C TYR A 198 -8.69 -29.35 24.78
N SER A 199 -8.85 -29.00 23.50
CA SER A 199 -8.79 -27.61 23.04
C SER A 199 -10.17 -27.08 22.65
N VAL A 200 -10.42 -25.80 22.91
CA VAL A 200 -11.68 -25.14 22.52
C VAL A 200 -11.88 -25.16 21.00
N ALA A 201 -10.82 -24.90 20.24
CA ALA A 201 -10.83 -24.99 18.78
C ALA A 201 -11.12 -26.42 18.30
N GLY A 202 -10.56 -27.44 18.97
CA GLY A 202 -10.84 -28.85 18.69
C GLY A 202 -12.30 -29.23 18.94
N ASN A 203 -12.89 -28.73 20.03
CA ASN A 203 -14.31 -28.95 20.34
C ASN A 203 -15.23 -28.30 19.29
N LEU A 204 -14.93 -27.08 18.85
CA LEU A 204 -15.69 -26.44 17.76
C LEU A 204 -15.56 -27.19 16.43
N LYS A 205 -14.38 -27.69 16.09
CA LYS A 205 -14.18 -28.55 14.90
C LYS A 205 -14.99 -29.83 14.99
N ALA A 206 -15.03 -30.47 16.16
CA ALA A 206 -15.83 -31.68 16.39
C ALA A 206 -17.33 -31.39 16.20
N ILE A 207 -17.83 -30.27 16.75
CA ILE A 207 -19.22 -29.83 16.56
C ILE A 207 -19.54 -29.61 15.07
N LEU A 208 -18.69 -28.87 14.35
CA LEU A 208 -18.89 -28.62 12.92
C LEU A 208 -18.87 -29.92 12.08
N ARG A 209 -18.02 -30.87 12.46
CA ARG A 209 -17.98 -32.20 11.83
C ARG A 209 -19.28 -32.97 12.06
N LEU A 210 -19.76 -33.02 13.30
CA LEU A 210 -21.02 -33.69 13.65
C LEU A 210 -22.22 -33.08 12.93
N ILE A 211 -22.26 -31.76 12.79
CA ILE A 211 -23.32 -31.07 12.03
C ILE A 211 -23.25 -31.45 10.56
N ARG A 212 -22.06 -31.45 9.96
CA ARG A 212 -21.88 -31.83 8.55
C ARG A 212 -22.24 -33.29 8.27
N GLU A 213 -22.04 -34.18 9.24
CA GLU A 213 -22.39 -35.61 9.12
C GLU A 213 -23.89 -35.88 9.33
N ARG A 214 -24.61 -34.99 10.01
CA ARG A 214 -26.02 -35.21 10.43
C ARG A 214 -27.05 -34.29 9.79
N ALA A 215 -26.65 -33.18 9.18
CA ALA A 215 -27.55 -32.27 8.47
C ALA A 215 -27.71 -32.69 6.99
N ASP A 216 -28.89 -32.48 6.42
CA ASP A 216 -29.16 -32.70 4.98
C ASP A 216 -28.31 -31.76 4.12
N ASP A 217 -28.33 -30.48 4.47
CA ASP A 217 -27.61 -29.42 3.77
C ASP A 217 -26.89 -28.51 4.77
N PHE A 218 -25.59 -28.28 4.55
CA PHE A 218 -24.75 -27.51 5.46
C PHE A 218 -23.82 -26.55 4.72
N GLN A 219 -24.03 -25.25 4.95
CA GLN A 219 -23.14 -24.20 4.45
C GLN A 219 -22.44 -23.50 5.63
N LEU A 220 -21.11 -23.41 5.58
CA LEU A 220 -20.31 -22.67 6.56
C LEU A 220 -19.77 -21.37 5.94
N ARG A 221 -19.99 -20.26 6.63
CA ARG A 221 -19.50 -18.92 6.26
C ARG A 221 -18.50 -18.43 7.29
N CYS A 222 -17.35 -17.94 6.82
CA CYS A 222 -16.29 -17.38 7.67
C CYS A 222 -15.91 -15.93 7.29
N ASP A 223 -16.63 -15.34 6.33
CA ASP A 223 -16.38 -14.02 5.73
C ASP A 223 -16.96 -12.84 6.54
N PHE A 224 -17.42 -13.10 7.77
CA PHE A 224 -17.91 -12.05 8.67
C PHE A 224 -16.81 -11.02 8.99
N GLY A 225 -17.10 -9.74 8.75
CA GLY A 225 -16.14 -8.65 8.89
C GLY A 225 -15.29 -8.39 7.64
N LEU A 226 -15.21 -9.34 6.70
CA LEU A 226 -14.60 -9.16 5.38
C LEU A 226 -15.64 -8.70 4.34
N ALA A 227 -16.90 -9.15 4.49
CA ALA A 227 -18.00 -8.77 3.63
C ALA A 227 -18.45 -7.32 3.85
N ALA A 228 -18.59 -6.55 2.77
CA ALA A 228 -19.00 -5.14 2.81
C ALA A 228 -20.52 -5.00 2.72
N LEU A 229 -21.22 -5.44 3.77
CA LEU A 229 -22.69 -5.51 3.82
C LEU A 229 -23.30 -4.51 4.82
N PRO A 230 -24.52 -4.00 4.56
CA PRO A 230 -25.12 -2.95 5.37
C PRO A 230 -25.41 -3.44 6.79
N GLY A 231 -24.94 -2.69 7.79
CA GLY A 231 -25.18 -3.00 9.20
C GLY A 231 -24.51 -4.27 9.73
N CYS A 232 -23.58 -4.87 8.96
CA CYS A 232 -22.82 -6.08 9.30
C CYS A 232 -21.36 -5.79 9.67
N ALA A 233 -21.02 -4.53 10.00
CA ALA A 233 -19.66 -4.14 10.37
C ALA A 233 -19.24 -4.81 11.69
N LEU A 234 -18.07 -5.44 11.70
CA LEU A 234 -17.48 -6.04 12.88
C LEU A 234 -17.20 -4.97 13.95
N LYS A 235 -17.77 -5.16 15.14
CA LYS A 235 -17.42 -4.40 16.34
C LYS A 235 -16.53 -5.28 17.23
N ARG A 236 -15.27 -4.89 17.39
CA ARG A 236 -14.26 -5.68 18.10
C ARG A 236 -14.58 -5.78 19.59
N VAL A 237 -14.28 -6.94 20.16
CA VAL A 237 -14.39 -7.20 21.61
C VAL A 237 -12.99 -7.30 22.21
N PRO A 238 -12.67 -6.53 23.27
CA PRO A 238 -11.39 -6.64 23.95
C PRO A 238 -11.10 -8.06 24.47
N PRO A 239 -9.83 -8.48 24.54
CA PRO A 239 -9.47 -9.78 25.10
C PRO A 239 -9.94 -9.90 26.56
N GLY A 240 -10.69 -10.97 26.85
CA GLY A 240 -11.18 -11.29 28.20
C GLY A 240 -12.58 -10.75 28.53
N GLU A 241 -13.14 -9.85 27.72
CA GLU A 241 -14.49 -9.32 27.92
C GLU A 241 -15.57 -10.21 27.26
N ALA A 242 -16.77 -10.20 27.83
CA ALA A 242 -17.92 -10.84 27.20
C ALA A 242 -18.53 -9.93 26.14
N PRO A 243 -18.86 -10.45 24.94
CA PRO A 243 -19.53 -9.66 23.91
C PRO A 243 -20.91 -9.19 24.37
N GLY A 244 -21.18 -7.89 24.24
CA GLY A 244 -22.48 -7.30 24.51
C GLY A 244 -23.44 -7.42 23.32
N ARG A 245 -24.70 -6.98 23.53
CA ARG A 245 -25.74 -7.00 22.49
C ARG A 245 -25.36 -6.18 21.26
N GLU A 246 -24.67 -5.06 21.47
CA GLU A 246 -24.26 -4.19 20.38
C GLU A 246 -23.22 -4.81 19.46
N GLN A 247 -22.28 -5.61 20.00
CA GLN A 247 -21.28 -6.31 19.21
C GLN A 247 -21.84 -7.54 18.49
N LEU A 248 -22.88 -8.15 19.07
CA LEU A 248 -23.53 -9.34 18.52
C LEU A 248 -24.62 -9.03 17.49
N ALA A 249 -25.22 -7.84 17.53
CA ALA A 249 -26.27 -7.46 16.59
C ALA A 249 -25.83 -7.48 15.10
N PRO A 250 -24.63 -6.98 14.73
CA PRO A 250 -24.11 -7.11 13.36
C PRO A 250 -23.93 -8.56 12.91
N LEU A 251 -23.46 -9.44 13.81
CA LEU A 251 -23.29 -10.87 13.53
C LEU A 251 -24.64 -11.55 13.27
N THR A 252 -25.65 -11.25 14.09
CA THR A 252 -27.00 -11.76 13.87
C THR A 252 -27.58 -11.28 12.54
N ARG A 253 -27.41 -10.00 12.19
CA ARG A 253 -27.87 -9.45 10.90
C ARG A 253 -27.19 -10.14 9.72
N PHE A 254 -25.89 -10.40 9.84
CA PHE A 254 -25.14 -11.11 8.82
C PHE A 254 -25.68 -12.52 8.60
N GLY A 255 -25.95 -13.28 9.66
CA GLY A 255 -26.51 -14.63 9.56
C GLY A 255 -27.88 -14.68 8.86
N TRP A 256 -28.79 -13.76 9.21
CA TRP A 256 -30.10 -13.66 8.54
C TRP A 256 -29.96 -13.29 7.05
N LEU A 257 -29.07 -12.36 6.72
CA LEU A 257 -28.83 -11.96 5.34
C LEU A 257 -28.20 -13.09 4.50
N MET A 258 -27.31 -13.89 5.10
CA MET A 258 -26.74 -15.07 4.44
C MET A 258 -27.79 -16.15 4.18
N ALA A 259 -28.74 -16.35 5.11
CA ALA A 259 -29.86 -17.28 4.88
C ALA A 259 -30.77 -16.80 3.73
N ASP A 260 -31.08 -15.50 3.67
CA ASP A 260 -31.84 -14.94 2.55
C ASP A 260 -31.09 -15.09 1.22
N LEU A 261 -29.77 -14.84 1.20
CA LEU A 261 -28.93 -15.05 0.02
C LEU A 261 -28.96 -16.51 -0.45
N TRP A 262 -28.81 -17.45 0.48
CA TRP A 262 -28.83 -18.87 0.16
C TRP A 262 -30.18 -19.31 -0.43
N ARG A 263 -31.29 -18.82 0.14
CA ARG A 263 -32.63 -19.03 -0.44
C ARG A 263 -32.72 -18.53 -1.88
N HIS A 264 -32.19 -17.33 -2.15
CA HIS A 264 -32.19 -16.77 -3.50
C HIS A 264 -31.29 -17.54 -4.48
N GLN A 265 -30.17 -18.10 -4.01
CA GLN A 265 -29.31 -18.97 -4.82
C GLN A 265 -30.05 -20.24 -5.26
N ILE A 266 -30.68 -20.95 -4.32
CA ILE A 266 -31.44 -22.17 -4.63
C ILE A 266 -32.61 -21.87 -5.56
N ALA A 267 -33.36 -20.79 -5.31
CA ALA A 267 -34.46 -20.39 -6.20
C ALA A 267 -33.98 -20.06 -7.63
N ALA A 268 -32.80 -19.45 -7.78
CA ALA A 268 -32.21 -19.18 -9.09
C ALA A 268 -31.74 -20.47 -9.79
N GLU A 269 -31.17 -21.42 -9.05
CA GLU A 269 -30.81 -22.74 -9.57
C GLU A 269 -32.03 -23.54 -10.02
N GLU A 270 -33.11 -23.54 -9.23
CA GLU A 270 -34.36 -24.22 -9.57
C GLU A 270 -35.01 -23.60 -10.81
N ALA A 271 -35.05 -22.27 -10.92
CA ALA A 271 -35.54 -21.58 -12.11
C ALA A 271 -34.72 -21.94 -13.37
N SER A 272 -33.38 -22.01 -13.23
CA SER A 272 -32.48 -22.42 -14.32
C SER A 272 -32.67 -23.88 -14.73
N ARG A 273 -32.85 -24.80 -13.77
CA ARG A 273 -33.14 -26.22 -14.02
C ARG A 273 -34.50 -26.40 -14.72
N THR A 274 -35.52 -25.65 -14.30
CA THR A 274 -36.86 -25.71 -14.90
C THR A 274 -36.83 -25.19 -16.34
N ALA A 275 -36.14 -24.08 -16.59
CA ALA A 275 -35.94 -23.54 -17.95
C ALA A 275 -35.13 -24.49 -18.86
N SER A 276 -34.18 -25.24 -18.29
CA SER A 276 -33.40 -26.25 -19.02
C SER A 276 -34.21 -27.53 -19.31
N ALA A 277 -35.18 -27.87 -18.46
CA ALA A 277 -36.04 -29.05 -18.60
C ALA A 277 -37.16 -28.87 -19.63
N GLU A 278 -37.57 -27.63 -19.94
CA GLU A 278 -38.57 -27.31 -20.96
C GLU A 278 -38.01 -27.32 -22.40
N ILE A 279 -36.70 -27.50 -22.57
CA ILE A 279 -36.08 -27.64 -23.89
C ILE A 279 -36.20 -29.12 -24.33
N PRO A 280 -36.97 -29.45 -25.38
CA PRO A 280 -37.12 -30.84 -25.81
C PRO A 280 -35.77 -31.41 -26.22
N ALA A 281 -35.47 -32.64 -25.81
CA ALA A 281 -34.19 -33.33 -25.98
C ALA A 281 -33.66 -33.35 -27.44
N THR A 282 -34.53 -33.15 -28.42
CA THR A 282 -34.20 -33.01 -29.84
C THR A 282 -33.43 -31.72 -30.16
N LEU A 283 -33.62 -30.64 -29.41
CA LEU A 283 -32.86 -29.38 -29.55
C LEU A 283 -31.52 -29.43 -28.81
N THR A 284 -31.43 -30.17 -27.70
CA THR A 284 -30.19 -30.36 -26.93
C THR A 284 -29.14 -31.18 -27.69
N ALA A 285 -29.59 -32.10 -28.56
CA ALA A 285 -28.72 -32.92 -29.41
C ALA A 285 -28.11 -32.15 -30.60
N LEU A 286 -28.69 -31.01 -31.00
CA LEU A 286 -28.26 -30.24 -32.18
C LEU A 286 -27.23 -29.14 -31.87
N ILE A 287 -27.06 -28.73 -30.61
CA ILE A 287 -26.29 -27.51 -30.26
C ILE A 287 -25.14 -27.79 -29.26
N GLY A 288 -25.00 -29.02 -28.75
CA GLY A 288 -23.83 -29.38 -27.95
C GLY A 288 -23.76 -28.67 -26.59
N GLY A 289 -24.43 -29.26 -25.61
CA GLY A 289 -24.22 -28.95 -24.19
C GLY A 289 -24.98 -27.72 -23.64
N PRO A 290 -25.22 -27.69 -22.32
CA PRO A 290 -26.10 -26.73 -21.67
C PRO A 290 -25.59 -25.27 -21.68
N ALA A 291 -24.33 -25.04 -22.01
CA ALA A 291 -23.75 -23.69 -22.10
C ALA A 291 -24.14 -22.94 -23.39
N ALA A 292 -24.69 -23.61 -24.40
CA ALA A 292 -24.99 -23.02 -25.70
C ALA A 292 -26.45 -22.52 -25.86
N ALA A 293 -27.35 -22.83 -24.93
CA ALA A 293 -28.75 -22.40 -24.99
C ALA A 293 -28.94 -20.92 -24.54
N VAL A 294 -28.08 -20.42 -23.64
CA VAL A 294 -28.14 -19.03 -23.14
C VAL A 294 -27.68 -18.02 -24.22
N VAL A 295 -26.86 -18.46 -25.16
CA VAL A 295 -26.41 -17.61 -26.28
C VAL A 295 -27.48 -17.50 -27.38
N ALA A 296 -28.44 -18.43 -27.43
CA ALA A 296 -29.43 -18.49 -28.51
C ALA A 296 -30.65 -17.56 -28.31
N THR A 297 -30.89 -17.02 -27.12
CA THR A 297 -32.08 -16.18 -26.85
C THR A 297 -31.84 -14.67 -27.03
N ALA A 298 -30.58 -14.23 -27.21
CA ALA A 298 -30.24 -12.81 -27.31
C ALA A 298 -29.94 -12.30 -28.73
N ALA A 299 -29.88 -13.16 -29.74
CA ALA A 299 -29.56 -12.73 -31.10
C ALA A 299 -30.49 -13.37 -32.12
N GLY A 300 -31.46 -12.59 -32.59
CA GLY A 300 -32.30 -12.94 -33.74
C GLY A 300 -31.44 -13.40 -34.93
N VAL A 301 -31.81 -14.56 -35.46
CA VAL A 301 -31.16 -15.28 -36.56
C VAL A 301 -30.76 -14.39 -37.75
N LYS A 302 -29.53 -14.56 -38.25
CA LYS A 302 -29.19 -14.91 -39.65
C LYS A 302 -27.69 -15.17 -39.85
N LEU A 303 -27.35 -16.43 -40.14
CA LEU A 303 -26.18 -16.84 -40.95
C LEU A 303 -26.57 -16.64 -42.44
N PRO A 304 -25.66 -16.39 -43.42
CA PRO A 304 -24.42 -17.16 -43.66
C PRO A 304 -23.21 -16.37 -44.25
N GLY A 305 -22.02 -16.99 -44.25
CA GLY A 305 -20.86 -16.56 -45.06
C GLY A 305 -19.63 -16.14 -44.26
N MET A 306 -18.82 -17.11 -43.83
CA MET A 306 -17.43 -16.85 -43.39
C MET A 306 -16.55 -18.10 -43.52
N GLU A 307 -16.57 -18.75 -44.68
CA GLU A 307 -15.49 -19.70 -45.05
C GLU A 307 -14.27 -18.99 -45.66
N GLU A 308 -14.30 -17.66 -45.87
CA GLU A 308 -13.20 -16.92 -46.53
C GLU A 308 -12.27 -16.13 -45.59
N VAL A 309 -12.51 -16.10 -44.28
CA VAL A 309 -11.66 -15.33 -43.34
C VAL A 309 -10.68 -16.21 -42.56
N ALA A 310 -10.88 -17.53 -42.55
CA ALA A 310 -9.98 -18.48 -41.87
C ALA A 310 -8.70 -18.80 -42.66
N ALA A 311 -8.60 -18.38 -43.93
CA ALA A 311 -7.43 -18.64 -44.78
C ALA A 311 -6.45 -17.45 -44.90
N ALA A 312 -6.69 -16.32 -44.20
CA ALA A 312 -5.91 -15.09 -44.36
C ALA A 312 -5.11 -14.64 -43.12
N LEU A 313 -5.07 -15.44 -42.05
CA LEU A 313 -4.26 -15.12 -40.86
C LEU A 313 -3.23 -16.23 -40.63
N GLY A 314 -2.02 -15.93 -41.10
CA GLY A 314 -0.87 -16.83 -41.05
C GLY A 314 -0.46 -17.24 -39.63
N GLU A 315 0.18 -18.40 -39.60
CA GLU A 315 0.91 -18.97 -38.48
C GLU A 315 2.02 -18.02 -38.00
N ASP A 316 1.72 -17.08 -37.11
CA ASP A 316 2.76 -16.39 -36.32
C ASP A 316 2.24 -15.82 -34.98
N ALA A 317 1.06 -16.23 -34.52
CA ALA A 317 0.48 -15.78 -33.25
C ALA A 317 0.28 -16.93 -32.26
N ALA A 318 1.35 -17.65 -31.93
CA ALA A 318 1.35 -18.61 -30.83
C ALA A 318 2.69 -18.58 -30.06
N LYS A 319 2.96 -17.46 -29.40
CA LYS A 319 3.78 -17.45 -28.19
C LYS A 319 3.05 -16.61 -27.14
N PRO A 320 2.54 -17.22 -26.05
CA PRO A 320 2.02 -16.44 -24.94
C PRO A 320 3.15 -15.54 -24.41
N ALA A 321 2.91 -14.24 -24.39
CA ALA A 321 3.79 -13.28 -23.74
C ALA A 321 3.97 -13.73 -22.28
N PRO A 322 5.20 -13.83 -21.77
CA PRO A 322 5.41 -14.25 -20.39
C PRO A 322 4.75 -13.22 -19.48
N THR A 323 3.80 -13.67 -18.68
CA THR A 323 3.26 -12.95 -17.54
C THR A 323 4.46 -12.51 -16.70
N ALA A 324 4.75 -11.22 -16.70
CA ALA A 324 5.86 -10.66 -15.94
C ALA A 324 5.54 -10.80 -14.46
N GLN A 325 5.88 -11.95 -13.87
CA GLN A 325 5.98 -12.12 -12.43
C GLN A 325 7.08 -11.14 -11.98
N GLY A 326 6.66 -9.96 -11.54
CA GLY A 326 7.55 -8.92 -11.07
C GLY A 326 8.46 -9.49 -9.98
N VAL A 327 9.77 -9.52 -10.24
CA VAL A 327 10.77 -9.85 -9.24
C VAL A 327 10.54 -8.92 -8.03
N PRO A 328 10.43 -9.44 -6.80
CA PRO A 328 10.25 -8.61 -5.63
C PRO A 328 11.39 -7.57 -5.55
N LEU A 329 11.04 -6.31 -5.34
CA LEU A 329 12.05 -5.26 -5.24
C LEU A 329 13.00 -5.54 -4.07
N PRO A 330 14.31 -5.31 -4.25
CA PRO A 330 15.29 -5.52 -3.19
C PRO A 330 15.02 -4.60 -1.99
N LEU A 331 15.41 -5.07 -0.81
CA LEU A 331 15.45 -4.26 0.40
C LEU A 331 16.58 -3.22 0.27
N PRO A 332 16.40 -1.99 0.78
CA PRO A 332 17.47 -0.99 0.79
C PRO A 332 18.65 -1.46 1.64
N GLU A 333 19.87 -1.23 1.14
CA GLU A 333 21.09 -1.36 1.94
C GLU A 333 21.13 -0.21 2.98
N GLU A 334 21.57 -0.47 4.22
CA GLU A 334 21.61 0.55 5.28
C GLU A 334 22.58 1.68 4.89
N LEU A 335 22.03 2.81 4.43
CA LEU A 335 22.80 3.98 4.03
C LEU A 335 22.69 5.09 5.09
N PRO A 336 23.77 5.85 5.34
CA PRO A 336 23.78 6.89 6.36
C PRO A 336 22.74 7.99 6.06
N PRO A 337 22.14 8.61 7.09
CA PRO A 337 21.02 9.54 6.94
C PRO A 337 21.40 10.78 6.11
N LEU A 338 20.40 11.37 5.46
CA LEU A 338 20.61 12.53 4.58
C LEU A 338 21.08 13.77 5.36
N ARG A 339 22.14 14.41 4.88
CA ARG A 339 22.76 15.57 5.55
C ARG A 339 21.79 16.76 5.59
N ARG A 340 21.27 17.05 6.78
CA ARG A 340 20.32 18.14 7.09
C ARG A 340 20.93 19.51 6.81
N HIS A 341 20.40 20.26 5.83
CA HIS A 341 20.66 21.70 5.74
C HIS A 341 19.64 22.45 6.60
N SER A 342 19.88 22.48 7.91
CA SER A 342 19.00 23.17 8.85
C SER A 342 19.19 24.69 8.70
N ARG A 343 18.32 25.34 7.92
CA ARG A 343 18.18 26.81 7.92
C ARG A 343 17.90 27.34 9.34
N ARG A 344 17.31 26.51 10.21
CA ARG A 344 17.11 26.82 11.65
C ARG A 344 18.41 26.81 12.45
N LEU A 345 19.42 26.02 12.07
CA LEU A 345 20.74 26.02 12.70
C LEU A 345 21.50 27.29 12.32
N LEU A 346 21.48 27.71 11.05
CA LEU A 346 22.03 29.00 10.63
C LEU A 346 21.29 30.17 11.30
N LEU A 347 19.96 30.11 11.43
CA LEU A 347 19.18 31.11 12.16
C LEU A 347 19.50 31.12 13.66
N ARG A 348 19.70 29.95 14.29
CA ARG A 348 20.11 29.83 15.70
C ARG A 348 21.55 30.29 15.91
N ILE A 349 22.47 29.96 15.01
CA ILE A 349 23.85 30.47 15.03
C ILE A 349 23.82 31.99 14.84
N PHE A 350 22.97 32.52 13.97
CA PHE A 350 22.78 33.96 13.80
C PHE A 350 22.17 34.61 15.06
N LEU A 351 21.14 34.01 15.67
CA LEU A 351 20.52 34.50 16.91
C LEU A 351 21.44 34.40 18.13
N VAL A 352 22.25 33.34 18.22
CA VAL A 352 23.27 33.17 19.25
C VAL A 352 24.44 34.12 18.98
N ALA A 353 24.87 34.32 17.74
CA ALA A 353 25.88 35.32 17.41
C ALA A 353 25.37 36.75 17.64
N MET A 354 24.08 37.01 17.42
CA MET A 354 23.42 38.27 17.76
C MET A 354 23.31 38.44 19.27
N GLY A 355 22.94 37.39 20.02
CA GLY A 355 22.85 37.40 21.48
C GLY A 355 24.21 37.47 22.18
N VAL A 356 25.23 36.80 21.64
CA VAL A 356 26.64 36.91 22.07
C VAL A 356 27.18 38.28 21.69
N GLY A 357 26.84 38.80 20.51
CA GLY A 357 27.12 40.18 20.12
C GLY A 357 26.46 41.19 21.06
N MET A 358 25.24 40.92 21.53
CA MET A 358 24.47 41.72 22.48
C MET A 358 24.96 41.56 23.93
N ALA A 359 25.58 40.44 24.29
CA ALA A 359 26.22 40.22 25.59
C ALA A 359 27.63 40.83 25.64
N LEU A 360 28.41 40.74 24.55
CA LEU A 360 29.64 41.52 24.36
C LEU A 360 29.35 43.03 24.32
N PHE A 361 28.16 43.43 23.86
CA PHE A 361 27.61 44.79 23.97
C PHE A 361 27.45 45.27 25.42
N GLY A 362 27.26 44.35 26.38
CA GLY A 362 27.18 44.67 27.81
C GLY A 362 28.53 44.79 28.50
N VAL A 363 29.58 44.15 27.98
CA VAL A 363 30.93 44.11 28.60
C VAL A 363 31.86 45.18 28.00
N ILE A 364 31.63 45.61 26.76
CA ILE A 364 32.39 46.67 26.05
C ILE A 364 31.55 47.98 25.97
N GLY A 365 30.63 48.16 26.91
CA GLY A 365 29.34 48.83 26.71
C GLY A 365 29.32 50.34 26.50
N GLU A 366 30.33 51.11 26.88
CA GLU A 366 30.27 52.58 26.65
C GLU A 366 30.86 53.00 25.30
N THR A 367 31.98 52.39 24.88
CA THR A 367 32.64 52.73 23.62
C THR A 367 31.90 52.17 22.41
N VAL A 368 31.39 50.94 22.51
CA VAL A 368 30.62 50.31 21.43
C VAL A 368 29.23 50.94 21.29
N THR A 369 28.56 51.30 22.39
CA THR A 369 27.27 52.02 22.28
C THR A 369 27.44 53.43 21.74
N ALA A 370 28.53 54.13 22.09
CA ALA A 370 28.86 55.41 21.48
C ALA A 370 29.15 55.25 19.98
N LEU A 371 29.94 54.25 19.58
CA LEU A 371 30.27 53.99 18.17
C LEU A 371 29.06 53.55 17.35
N VAL A 372 28.16 52.74 17.92
CA VAL A 372 26.91 52.32 17.27
C VAL A 372 25.92 53.47 17.20
N ARG A 373 25.79 54.28 18.25
CA ARG A 373 24.94 55.47 18.24
C ARG A 373 25.47 56.51 17.24
N GLN A 374 26.77 56.70 17.16
CA GLN A 374 27.43 57.56 16.18
C GLN A 374 27.30 56.98 14.76
N GLY A 375 27.46 55.67 14.58
CA GLY A 375 27.25 54.98 13.31
C GLY A 375 25.81 55.00 12.82
N MET A 376 24.83 54.98 13.74
CA MET A 376 23.41 55.17 13.44
C MET A 376 23.09 56.64 13.15
N ARG A 377 23.75 57.59 13.85
CA ARG A 377 23.58 59.04 13.63
C ARG A 377 24.15 59.48 12.28
N ASN A 378 25.30 58.94 11.90
CA ASN A 378 26.01 59.28 10.67
C ASN A 378 25.57 58.42 9.47
N GLY A 379 24.56 57.55 9.63
CA GLY A 379 24.04 56.70 8.54
C GLY A 379 24.92 55.51 8.11
N LEU A 380 26.14 55.36 8.65
CA LEU A 380 27.09 54.30 8.27
C LEU A 380 26.55 52.88 8.53
N LEU A 381 25.88 52.67 9.68
CA LEU A 381 25.31 51.36 10.02
C LEU A 381 24.12 50.98 9.13
N PRO A 382 23.12 51.87 8.92
CA PRO A 382 22.08 51.67 7.90
C PRO A 382 22.65 51.36 6.52
N ALA A 383 23.75 52.01 6.11
CA ALA A 383 24.40 51.74 4.83
C ALA A 383 25.01 50.32 4.75
N LEU A 384 25.65 49.84 5.82
CA LEU A 384 26.18 48.47 5.88
C LEU A 384 25.07 47.42 5.84
N PHE A 385 23.98 47.63 6.59
CA PHE A 385 22.81 46.74 6.54
C PHE A 385 22.13 46.77 5.17
N ALA A 386 22.06 47.94 4.53
CA ALA A 386 21.57 48.06 3.16
C ALA A 386 22.43 47.23 2.18
N GLY A 387 23.76 47.31 2.29
CA GLY A 387 24.70 46.51 1.49
C GLY A 387 24.48 45.00 1.66
N GLY A 388 24.31 44.53 2.90
CA GLY A 388 23.99 43.13 3.20
C GLY A 388 22.63 42.68 2.64
N ALA A 389 21.61 43.54 2.74
CA ALA A 389 20.28 43.28 2.19
C ALA A 389 20.30 43.22 0.65
N PHE A 390 20.98 44.15 -0.02
CA PHE A 390 21.18 44.11 -1.48
C PHE A 390 21.92 42.84 -1.91
N TRP A 391 23.00 42.47 -1.23
CA TRP A 391 23.73 41.23 -1.53
C TRP A 391 22.84 39.99 -1.43
N GLY A 392 22.03 39.88 -0.36
CA GLY A 392 21.05 38.81 -0.21
C GLY A 392 19.98 38.83 -1.31
N GLY A 393 19.46 40.01 -1.65
CA GLY A 393 18.49 40.20 -2.73
C GLY A 393 19.00 39.73 -4.09
N PHE A 394 20.22 40.14 -4.45
CA PHE A 394 20.90 39.72 -5.69
C PHE A 394 21.28 38.24 -5.69
N TYR A 395 21.67 37.67 -4.54
CA TYR A 395 21.94 36.25 -4.41
C TYR A 395 20.71 35.40 -4.73
N TYR A 396 19.55 35.72 -4.15
CA TYR A 396 18.31 35.00 -4.44
C TYR A 396 17.81 35.24 -5.86
N LEU A 397 18.02 36.43 -6.42
CA LEU A 397 17.70 36.71 -7.82
C LEU A 397 18.56 35.88 -8.78
N ARG A 398 19.86 35.75 -8.50
CA ARG A 398 20.78 34.91 -9.28
C ARG A 398 20.41 33.43 -9.16
N LEU A 399 20.07 32.97 -7.96
CA LEU A 399 19.61 31.60 -7.75
C LEU A 399 18.29 31.31 -8.48
N LYS A 400 17.36 32.27 -8.48
CA LYS A 400 16.11 32.20 -9.25
C LYS A 400 16.39 32.07 -10.74
N ARG A 401 17.23 32.95 -11.31
CA ARG A 401 17.61 32.91 -12.73
C ARG A 401 18.34 31.61 -13.11
N HIS A 402 19.17 31.07 -12.22
CA HIS A 402 19.83 29.79 -12.45
C HIS A 402 18.85 28.62 -12.52
N LEU A 403 17.72 28.69 -11.80
CA LEU A 403 16.65 27.70 -11.89
C LEU A 403 15.85 27.90 -13.19
N GLU A 404 15.40 29.13 -13.47
CA GLU A 404 14.56 29.42 -14.66
C GLU A 404 15.28 29.20 -16.00
N ASN A 405 16.62 29.29 -16.01
CA ASN A 405 17.43 29.11 -17.23
C ASN A 405 17.85 27.65 -17.46
N LEU A 406 17.44 26.70 -16.62
CA LEU A 406 17.75 25.30 -16.82
C LEU A 406 16.87 24.72 -17.94
N PRO A 407 17.46 24.06 -18.95
CA PRO A 407 16.65 23.38 -19.95
C PRO A 407 16.02 22.12 -19.34
N THR A 408 14.69 22.06 -19.36
CA THR A 408 13.97 20.83 -19.03
C THR A 408 14.30 19.75 -20.06
N SER A 409 14.91 18.66 -19.60
CA SER A 409 15.38 17.55 -20.42
C SER A 409 14.45 16.35 -20.30
N LYS A 410 14.22 15.65 -21.41
CA LYS A 410 13.53 14.36 -21.46
C LYS A 410 14.47 13.23 -21.04
N ALA A 411 13.93 12.17 -20.44
CA ALA A 411 14.68 11.02 -19.94
C ALA A 411 15.54 10.37 -21.04
N ARG A 412 14.99 10.23 -22.25
CA ARG A 412 15.71 9.59 -23.37
C ARG A 412 16.90 10.39 -23.92
N SER A 413 16.96 11.69 -23.65
CA SER A 413 17.90 12.62 -24.29
C SER A 413 18.52 13.60 -23.29
N VAL A 414 18.71 13.15 -22.06
CA VAL A 414 19.32 13.98 -21.01
C VAL A 414 20.78 14.23 -21.32
N ALA A 415 21.21 15.50 -21.33
CA ALA A 415 22.61 15.85 -21.52
C ALA A 415 23.40 15.61 -20.22
N LEU A 416 24.66 15.21 -20.34
CA LEU A 416 25.57 15.14 -19.18
C LEU A 416 25.84 16.57 -18.68
N GLY A 417 25.63 16.81 -17.39
CA GLY A 417 25.73 18.15 -16.80
C GLY A 417 24.58 18.50 -15.87
N LEU A 418 24.43 19.79 -15.57
CA LEU A 418 23.31 20.27 -14.75
C LEU A 418 22.03 20.24 -15.59
N VAL A 419 21.05 19.47 -15.14
CA VAL A 419 19.79 19.24 -15.86
C VAL A 419 18.59 19.35 -14.94
N GLU A 420 17.46 19.62 -15.57
CA GLU A 420 16.15 19.62 -14.96
C GLU A 420 15.31 18.52 -15.61
N VAL A 421 14.70 17.66 -14.80
CA VAL A 421 13.87 16.55 -15.26
C VAL A 421 12.55 16.54 -14.51
N HIS A 422 11.46 16.33 -15.25
CA HIS A 422 10.12 16.15 -14.73
C HIS A 422 9.63 14.74 -15.07
N GLY A 423 9.01 14.06 -14.11
CA GLY A 423 8.42 12.75 -14.35
C GLY A 423 7.68 12.22 -13.13
N ARG A 424 7.33 10.93 -13.17
CA ARG A 424 6.72 10.21 -12.06
C ARG A 424 7.79 9.47 -11.26
N ALA A 425 7.72 9.58 -9.94
CA ALA A 425 8.57 8.79 -9.05
C ALA A 425 8.23 7.30 -9.18
N ARG A 426 9.25 6.48 -9.42
CA ARG A 426 9.18 5.02 -9.42
C ARG A 426 10.20 4.48 -8.45
N ARG A 427 9.78 3.57 -7.60
CA ARG A 427 10.67 2.97 -6.60
C ARG A 427 11.55 1.90 -7.24
N THR A 428 12.81 1.90 -6.86
CA THR A 428 13.79 0.84 -7.23
C THR A 428 13.96 -0.18 -6.10
N TYR A 429 13.64 0.24 -4.86
CA TYR A 429 13.70 -0.58 -3.65
C TYR A 429 12.32 -0.60 -2.97
N ALA A 430 12.07 -1.62 -2.15
CA ALA A 430 10.82 -1.76 -1.41
C ALA A 430 10.75 -0.80 -0.20
N VAL A 431 10.59 0.51 -0.46
CA VAL A 431 10.47 1.54 0.58
C VAL A 431 9.00 1.83 0.87
N VAL A 432 8.62 1.71 2.15
CA VAL A 432 7.25 1.90 2.65
C VAL A 432 7.28 2.88 3.82
N SER A 433 6.31 3.79 3.85
CA SER A 433 6.20 4.77 4.94
C SER A 433 5.80 4.09 6.27
N PRO A 434 6.52 4.34 7.38
CA PRO A 434 6.26 3.63 8.64
C PRO A 434 4.86 3.82 9.22
N MET A 435 4.28 5.03 9.12
CA MET A 435 3.00 5.36 9.74
C MET A 435 1.82 5.13 8.80
N THR A 436 1.92 5.60 7.56
CA THR A 436 0.83 5.53 6.57
C THR A 436 0.83 4.26 5.72
N GLN A 437 1.91 3.47 5.76
CA GLN A 437 2.03 2.20 5.04
C GLN A 437 1.84 2.34 3.52
N GLN A 438 2.26 3.47 2.96
CA GLN A 438 2.17 3.77 1.53
C GLN A 438 3.51 3.48 0.83
N PRO A 439 3.50 2.81 -0.35
CA PRO A 439 4.69 2.70 -1.20
C PRO A 439 5.20 4.09 -1.57
N CYS A 440 6.47 4.36 -1.27
CA CYS A 440 7.07 5.68 -1.47
C CYS A 440 8.51 5.56 -1.96
N VAL A 441 9.05 6.63 -2.54
CA VAL A 441 10.48 6.74 -2.86
C VAL A 441 11.27 7.44 -1.76
N PHE A 442 10.57 8.18 -0.90
CA PHE A 442 11.13 8.89 0.23
C PHE A 442 10.09 9.00 1.35
N TYR A 443 10.51 8.80 2.60
CA TYR A 443 9.73 9.19 3.77
C TYR A 443 10.59 9.89 4.82
N ARG A 444 9.95 10.74 5.61
CA ARG A 444 10.49 11.34 6.83
C ARG A 444 9.42 11.34 7.90
N LEU A 445 9.74 10.71 9.03
CA LEU A 445 8.91 10.68 10.22
C LEU A 445 9.51 11.58 11.29
N ARG A 446 8.72 12.50 11.84
CA ARG A 446 9.08 13.36 12.97
C ARG A 446 8.13 13.04 14.13
N LYS A 447 8.68 12.64 15.27
CA LYS A 447 7.92 12.51 16.52
C LYS A 447 8.08 13.78 17.33
N LEU A 448 6.96 14.38 17.70
CA LEU A 448 6.85 15.55 18.55
C LEU A 448 6.23 15.14 19.88
N ARG A 449 6.70 15.73 20.99
CA ARG A 449 6.06 15.62 22.30
C ARG A 449 5.67 17.00 22.77
N ARG A 450 4.53 17.11 23.42
CA ARG A 450 4.07 18.36 24.00
C ARG A 450 4.80 18.61 25.31
N ASN A 451 5.47 19.76 25.41
CA ASN A 451 6.01 20.21 26.69
C ASN A 451 4.86 20.79 27.55
N HIS A 452 4.71 20.30 28.77
CA HIS A 452 3.65 20.71 29.69
C HIS A 452 3.83 22.15 30.22
N GLU A 453 5.04 22.67 30.27
CA GLU A 453 5.32 24.01 30.82
C GLU A 453 5.00 25.13 29.82
N ASN A 454 5.43 24.99 28.56
CA ASN A 454 5.33 26.05 27.55
C ASN A 454 4.26 25.79 26.48
N GLN A 455 3.50 24.69 26.58
CA GLN A 455 2.54 24.21 25.58
C GLN A 455 3.09 24.09 24.14
N SER A 456 4.41 24.12 23.96
CA SER A 456 5.08 24.01 22.68
C SER A 456 5.34 22.55 22.32
N TRP A 457 5.39 22.26 21.02
CA TRP A 457 5.74 20.94 20.50
C TRP A 457 7.25 20.83 20.32
N GLU A 458 7.87 19.89 21.02
CA GLU A 458 9.30 19.61 20.94
C GLU A 458 9.57 18.36 20.11
N GLU A 459 10.57 18.42 19.23
CA GLU A 459 10.95 17.29 18.37
C GLU A 459 11.78 16.28 19.17
N VAL A 460 11.18 15.12 19.46
CA VAL A 460 11.82 14.02 20.21
C VAL A 460 12.74 13.21 19.30
N SER A 461 12.26 12.86 18.10
CA SER A 461 13.04 12.10 17.14
C SER A 461 12.63 12.43 15.71
N THR A 462 13.59 12.28 14.80
CA THR A 462 13.33 12.26 13.35
C THR A 462 14.00 11.04 12.76
N THR A 463 13.27 10.30 11.93
CA THR A 463 13.74 9.12 11.21
C THR A 463 13.40 9.30 9.73
N ASP A 464 14.38 9.14 8.85
CA ASP A 464 14.22 9.15 7.39
C ASP A 464 14.55 7.77 6.80
N CYS A 465 14.09 7.53 5.57
CA CYS A 465 14.44 6.31 4.83
C CYS A 465 15.92 6.25 4.38
N GLY A 466 16.69 7.32 4.58
CA GLY A 466 18.03 7.44 4.05
C GLY A 466 18.06 7.77 2.54
N PRO A 467 19.26 7.86 1.95
CA PRO A 467 19.45 8.26 0.56
C PRO A 467 19.30 7.08 -0.41
N ILE A 468 18.08 6.55 -0.52
CA ILE A 468 17.78 5.38 -1.35
C ILE A 468 17.59 5.83 -2.81
N PRO A 469 18.34 5.28 -3.78
CA PRO A 469 18.14 5.60 -5.19
C PRO A 469 16.74 5.20 -5.66
N PHE A 470 16.14 6.05 -6.49
CA PHE A 470 14.84 5.79 -7.11
C PHE A 470 14.87 6.20 -8.58
N ALA A 471 13.87 5.79 -9.34
CA ALA A 471 13.73 6.10 -10.74
C ALA A 471 12.73 7.25 -10.96
N VAL A 472 13.02 8.12 -11.93
CA VAL A 472 12.06 9.08 -12.47
C VAL A 472 11.70 8.63 -13.87
N GLU A 473 10.40 8.45 -14.11
CA GLU A 473 9.86 7.97 -15.38
C GLU A 473 9.05 9.10 -16.04
N ASP A 474 9.44 9.48 -17.24
CA ASP A 474 8.67 10.38 -18.08
C ASP A 474 8.06 9.62 -19.27
N ASP A 475 7.45 10.35 -20.21
CA ASP A 475 6.88 9.82 -21.45
C ASP A 475 7.92 9.20 -22.41
N THR A 476 9.20 9.43 -22.17
CA THR A 476 10.29 9.03 -23.07
C THR A 476 11.19 7.93 -22.52
N GLY A 477 11.20 7.72 -21.20
CA GLY A 477 12.02 6.70 -20.58
C GLY A 477 12.17 6.86 -19.07
N ARG A 478 13.19 6.21 -18.52
CA ARG A 478 13.46 6.15 -17.08
C ARG A 478 14.88 6.58 -16.77
N LEU A 479 15.04 7.47 -15.79
CA LEU A 479 16.32 7.93 -15.26
C LEU A 479 16.48 7.56 -13.79
N THR A 480 17.70 7.18 -13.39
CA THR A 480 18.00 6.88 -12.00
C THR A 480 18.43 8.15 -11.27
N VAL A 481 17.88 8.38 -10.07
CA VAL A 481 18.19 9.52 -9.21
C VAL A 481 18.82 9.01 -7.92
N ASP A 482 20.01 9.49 -7.61
CA ASP A 482 20.66 9.31 -6.31
C ASP A 482 20.37 10.54 -5.43
N PRO A 483 19.49 10.44 -4.41
CA PRO A 483 19.08 11.58 -3.59
C PRO A 483 20.17 12.09 -2.63
N ARG A 484 21.37 11.51 -2.61
CA ARG A 484 22.46 11.92 -1.69
C ARG A 484 22.78 13.41 -1.79
N GLY A 485 22.48 14.14 -0.73
CA GLY A 485 22.73 15.58 -0.64
C GLY A 485 21.71 16.45 -1.36
N ALA A 486 20.59 15.88 -1.80
CA ALA A 486 19.46 16.62 -2.34
C ALA A 486 18.71 17.38 -1.24
N VAL A 487 18.17 18.53 -1.59
CA VAL A 487 17.14 19.20 -0.79
C VAL A 487 15.78 18.64 -1.21
N LEU A 488 15.24 17.75 -0.38
CA LEU A 488 13.92 17.13 -0.60
C LEU A 488 12.79 18.03 -0.09
N LYS A 489 11.81 18.27 -0.96
CA LYS A 489 10.57 19.02 -0.67
C LYS A 489 9.35 18.13 -0.96
N PRO A 490 9.01 17.20 -0.05
CA PRO A 490 7.78 16.43 -0.13
C PRO A 490 6.55 17.35 0.01
N ARG A 491 5.47 17.05 -0.69
CA ARG A 491 4.19 17.77 -0.59
C ARG A 491 3.20 16.99 0.28
N HIS A 492 3.20 15.66 0.18
CA HIS A 492 2.35 14.83 1.03
C HIS A 492 2.86 14.85 2.47
N ARG A 493 2.02 15.37 3.36
CA ARG A 493 2.27 15.44 4.80
C ARG A 493 1.04 14.95 5.54
N GLN A 494 1.21 13.90 6.35
CA GLN A 494 0.18 13.39 7.24
C GLN A 494 0.61 13.59 8.69
N GLU A 495 -0.37 13.75 9.57
CA GLU A 495 -0.13 13.90 11.00
C GLU A 495 -1.17 13.13 11.79
N GLY A 496 -0.78 12.61 12.95
CA GLY A 496 -1.66 11.84 13.80
C GLY A 496 -1.19 11.79 15.24
N LEU A 497 -2.10 11.38 16.12
CA LEU A 497 -1.83 11.10 17.52
C LEU A 497 -1.48 9.61 17.70
N PRO A 498 -0.67 9.24 18.70
CA PRO A 498 -0.50 7.87 19.15
C PRO A 498 -1.89 7.30 19.48
N GLY A 499 -2.29 6.22 18.80
CA GLY A 499 -3.61 5.60 18.96
C GLY A 499 -4.60 5.87 17.81
N GLN A 500 -4.39 6.90 16.97
CA GLN A 500 -5.10 7.07 15.69
C GLN A 500 -4.41 6.30 14.53
N MET A 501 -3.66 5.25 14.88
CA MET A 501 -2.77 4.55 13.97
C MET A 501 -3.54 3.70 12.94
N SER A 502 -3.03 3.68 11.70
CA SER A 502 -3.20 2.50 10.83
C SER A 502 -2.64 1.28 11.57
N MET A 503 -3.37 0.16 11.55
CA MET A 503 -3.33 -1.01 12.45
C MET A 503 -1.97 -1.71 12.70
N LEU A 504 -0.84 -1.22 12.21
CA LEU A 504 0.37 -2.04 12.03
C LEU A 504 1.48 -1.91 13.08
N LEU A 505 1.48 -0.91 13.98
CA LEU A 505 2.58 -0.70 14.94
C LEU A 505 2.24 -1.01 16.42
N MET A 506 1.45 -2.05 16.68
CA MET A 506 1.04 -2.49 18.04
C MET A 506 2.07 -3.38 18.77
N ALA A 507 3.38 -3.22 18.51
CA ALA A 507 4.41 -4.11 19.11
C ALA A 507 5.32 -3.45 20.16
N SER A 508 5.40 -2.12 20.28
CA SER A 508 6.32 -1.52 21.26
C SER A 508 6.13 -0.01 21.46
N SER A 509 5.13 0.39 22.27
CA SER A 509 5.26 1.51 23.22
C SER A 509 3.90 1.81 23.86
N VAL A 510 3.91 1.93 25.19
CA VAL A 510 2.86 2.58 25.99
C VAL A 510 2.56 3.95 25.35
N SER A 511 1.33 4.13 24.87
CA SER A 511 0.90 5.32 24.13
C SER A 511 0.64 6.48 25.10
N ASP A 512 1.56 7.45 25.13
CA ASP A 512 1.40 8.72 25.84
C ASP A 512 0.53 9.67 24.97
N PRO A 513 -0.64 10.15 25.44
CA PRO A 513 -1.51 11.06 24.69
C PRO A 513 -0.89 12.45 24.41
N THR A 514 0.31 12.72 24.93
CA THR A 514 1.05 13.97 24.70
C THR A 514 1.97 13.96 23.49
N GLU A 515 2.08 12.84 22.77
CA GLU A 515 2.90 12.74 21.56
C GLU A 515 2.08 12.99 20.29
N LYS A 516 2.73 13.49 19.23
CA LYS A 516 2.18 13.66 17.88
C LYS A 516 3.24 13.25 16.88
N TRP A 517 2.86 12.56 15.82
CA TRP A 517 3.77 12.29 14.71
C TRP A 517 3.40 13.09 13.47
N ILE A 518 4.41 13.40 12.67
CA ILE A 518 4.30 14.04 11.36
C ILE A 518 5.09 13.19 10.39
N GLU A 519 4.43 12.68 9.36
CA GLU A 519 5.04 11.92 8.29
C GLU A 519 4.99 12.72 6.99
N GLU A 520 6.14 12.95 6.37
CA GLU A 520 6.29 13.56 5.05
C GLU A 520 6.75 12.48 4.07
N ILE A 521 6.05 12.31 2.94
CA ILE A 521 6.34 11.24 1.97
C ILE A 521 6.39 11.79 0.54
N ILE A 522 7.12 11.10 -0.34
CA ILE A 522 6.97 11.20 -1.79
C ILE A 522 6.43 9.85 -2.28
N PRO A 523 5.13 9.73 -2.56
CA PRO A 523 4.52 8.45 -2.92
C PRO A 523 4.99 7.97 -4.29
N GLU A 524 4.93 6.66 -4.51
CA GLU A 524 5.15 6.10 -5.85
C GLU A 524 4.10 6.65 -6.83
N GLY A 525 4.52 6.98 -8.05
CA GLY A 525 3.70 7.55 -9.11
C GLY A 525 3.46 9.06 -9.00
N ALA A 526 3.90 9.70 -7.91
CA ALA A 526 3.78 11.13 -7.70
C ALA A 526 4.60 11.93 -8.74
N PRO A 527 4.12 13.11 -9.18
CA PRO A 527 4.89 14.00 -10.02
C PRO A 527 6.08 14.55 -9.22
N VAL A 528 7.28 14.29 -9.72
CA VAL A 528 8.53 14.73 -9.12
C VAL A 528 9.33 15.57 -10.11
N TYR A 529 9.82 16.67 -9.57
CA TYR A 529 10.72 17.62 -10.18
C TYR A 529 12.13 17.41 -9.62
N VAL A 530 13.09 17.11 -10.49
CA VAL A 530 14.48 16.89 -10.13
C VAL A 530 15.39 17.86 -10.86
N VAL A 531 16.11 18.67 -10.10
CA VAL A 531 17.23 19.48 -10.60
C VAL A 531 18.49 18.91 -10.01
N GLY A 532 19.42 18.46 -10.85
CA GLY A 532 20.67 17.85 -10.41
C GLY A 532 21.69 17.67 -11.52
N TYR A 533 22.80 17.00 -11.20
CA TYR A 533 23.87 16.77 -12.16
C TYR A 533 23.75 15.36 -12.75
N ALA A 534 23.41 15.28 -14.04
CA ALA A 534 23.43 14.08 -14.84
C ALA A 534 24.87 13.65 -15.11
N SER A 535 25.20 12.43 -14.70
CA SER A 535 26.51 11.82 -14.89
C SER A 535 26.36 10.41 -15.45
N ALA A 536 27.36 9.98 -16.22
CA ALA A 536 27.43 8.59 -16.64
C ALA A 536 27.46 7.70 -15.38
N PRO A 537 26.78 6.55 -15.39
CA PRO A 537 26.82 5.60 -14.29
C PRO A 537 28.28 5.28 -14.00
N ARG A 538 28.75 5.58 -12.79
CA ARG A 538 30.03 5.08 -12.33
C ARG A 538 29.84 3.58 -12.14
N PRO A 539 30.44 2.70 -12.95
CA PRO A 539 30.43 1.29 -12.58
C PRO A 539 31.07 1.23 -11.19
N ALA A 540 30.47 0.46 -10.29
CA ALA A 540 31.14 0.00 -9.08
C ALA A 540 32.26 -0.98 -9.49
N ALA A 541 33.19 -0.53 -10.33
CA ALA A 541 34.40 -1.25 -10.65
C ALA A 541 35.32 -1.04 -9.46
N SER A 542 35.32 -2.00 -8.54
CA SER A 542 36.52 -2.28 -7.75
C SER A 542 37.72 -2.22 -8.69
N SER A 543 38.74 -1.46 -8.31
CA SER A 543 39.92 -1.29 -9.16
C SER A 543 40.48 -2.67 -9.55
N LEU A 544 41.13 -2.80 -10.70
CA LEU A 544 41.73 -4.07 -11.13
C LEU A 544 42.55 -4.71 -9.98
N ARG A 545 43.25 -3.87 -9.22
CA ARG A 545 44.01 -4.23 -8.02
C ARG A 545 43.16 -4.78 -6.87
N GLU A 546 41.96 -4.26 -6.63
CA GLU A 546 41.05 -4.80 -5.60
C GLU A 546 40.46 -6.15 -6.02
N ARG A 547 40.17 -6.34 -7.32
CA ARG A 547 39.68 -7.61 -7.86
C ARG A 547 40.74 -8.70 -7.80
N THR A 548 41.99 -8.38 -8.16
CA THR A 548 43.12 -9.31 -8.02
C THR A 548 43.35 -9.68 -6.56
N LEU A 549 43.29 -8.72 -5.64
CA LEU A 549 43.40 -9.00 -4.20
C LEU A 549 42.27 -9.90 -3.67
N ALA A 550 41.03 -9.71 -4.13
CA ALA A 550 39.91 -10.56 -3.75
C ALA A 550 40.07 -12.00 -4.28
N ALA A 551 40.42 -12.16 -5.56
CA ALA A 551 40.66 -13.45 -6.18
C ALA A 551 41.84 -14.21 -5.51
N LEU A 552 42.91 -13.49 -5.13
CA LEU A 552 44.02 -14.09 -4.38
C LEU A 552 43.64 -14.51 -2.96
N ARG A 553 42.69 -13.81 -2.30
CA ARG A 553 42.17 -14.23 -0.99
C ARG A 553 41.33 -15.49 -1.11
N GLU A 554 40.46 -15.56 -2.11
CA GLU A 554 39.65 -16.76 -2.39
C GLU A 554 40.53 -17.97 -2.71
N LEU A 555 41.59 -17.77 -3.51
CA LEU A 555 42.57 -18.81 -3.80
C LEU A 555 43.22 -19.37 -2.52
N LYS A 556 43.58 -18.49 -1.57
CA LYS A 556 44.18 -18.89 -0.28
C LYS A 556 43.20 -19.58 0.67
N GLN A 557 41.91 -19.26 0.60
CA GLN A 557 40.89 -19.87 1.46
C GLN A 557 40.53 -21.29 1.00
N ASN A 558 40.61 -21.56 -0.31
CA ASN A 558 40.24 -22.84 -0.89
C ASN A 558 41.44 -23.77 -1.02
N ARG A 559 41.63 -24.66 -0.03
CA ARG A 559 42.73 -25.66 -0.01
C ARG A 559 42.79 -26.49 -1.30
N HIS A 560 41.66 -26.86 -1.88
CA HIS A 560 41.60 -27.61 -3.14
C HIS A 560 42.08 -26.82 -4.37
N LEU A 561 41.89 -25.49 -4.40
CA LEU A 561 42.40 -24.65 -5.48
C LEU A 561 43.90 -24.39 -5.30
N MET A 562 44.35 -24.25 -4.06
CA MET A 562 45.76 -24.08 -3.72
C MET A 562 46.59 -25.31 -4.10
N ASN A 563 46.08 -26.52 -3.85
CA ASN A 563 46.74 -27.79 -4.18
C ASN A 563 46.93 -28.01 -5.70
N ARG A 564 46.30 -27.21 -6.57
CA ARG A 564 46.53 -27.30 -8.03
C ARG A 564 47.89 -26.75 -8.44
N TYR A 565 48.48 -25.91 -7.60
CA TYR A 565 49.77 -25.28 -7.83
C TYR A 565 50.90 -25.97 -7.05
N ASP A 566 50.60 -27.07 -6.34
CA ASP A 566 51.55 -27.95 -5.65
C ASP A 566 52.06 -28.97 -6.68
N ALA A 567 53.18 -28.65 -7.33
CA ALA A 567 53.72 -29.41 -8.46
C ALA A 567 54.64 -30.55 -8.01
N ASP A 568 55.29 -30.39 -6.85
CA ASP A 568 56.16 -31.42 -6.27
C ASP A 568 55.42 -32.38 -5.31
N GLY A 569 54.17 -32.07 -4.95
CA GLY A 569 53.28 -32.94 -4.19
C GLY A 569 53.66 -33.05 -2.72
N ASP A 570 54.43 -32.09 -2.19
CA ASP A 570 54.93 -32.11 -0.81
C ASP A 570 53.89 -31.60 0.21
N GLY A 571 52.75 -31.08 -0.26
CA GLY A 571 51.63 -30.58 0.54
C GLY A 571 51.80 -29.15 1.05
N ARG A 572 52.89 -28.47 0.67
CA ARG A 572 53.24 -27.08 0.94
C ARG A 572 53.43 -26.34 -0.39
N ILE A 573 53.16 -25.04 -0.40
CA ILE A 573 53.35 -24.21 -1.61
C ILE A 573 54.65 -23.44 -1.47
N SER A 574 55.59 -23.71 -2.37
CA SER A 574 56.86 -22.99 -2.46
C SER A 574 56.67 -21.56 -2.98
N ALA A 575 57.72 -20.73 -2.88
CA ALA A 575 57.66 -19.34 -3.33
C ALA A 575 57.43 -19.23 -4.85
N ASP A 576 58.00 -20.15 -5.63
CA ASP A 576 57.91 -20.17 -7.09
C ASP A 576 56.53 -20.65 -7.56
N GLU A 577 55.97 -21.69 -6.91
CA GLU A 577 54.60 -22.16 -7.15
C GLU A 577 53.55 -21.10 -6.79
N TRP A 578 53.78 -20.35 -5.71
CA TRP A 578 52.93 -19.23 -5.34
C TRP A 578 53.00 -18.07 -6.35
N GLN A 579 54.17 -17.82 -6.94
CA GLN A 579 54.34 -16.80 -7.95
C GLN A 579 53.60 -17.17 -9.24
N ALA A 580 53.69 -18.43 -9.69
CA ALA A 580 52.93 -18.95 -10.82
C ALA A 580 51.41 -18.82 -10.59
N ALA A 581 50.94 -19.15 -9.38
CA ALA A 581 49.52 -19.00 -9.02
C ALA A 581 49.03 -17.54 -9.04
N ARG A 582 49.90 -16.59 -8.67
CA ARG A 582 49.58 -15.16 -8.71
C ARG A 582 49.47 -14.64 -10.14
N GLU A 583 50.42 -14.99 -10.99
CA GLU A 583 50.43 -14.57 -12.39
C GLU A 583 49.20 -15.07 -13.14
N GLU A 584 48.81 -16.34 -12.92
CA GLU A 584 47.60 -16.90 -13.52
C GLU A 584 46.32 -16.21 -13.02
N VAL A 585 46.22 -15.88 -11.72
CA VAL A 585 45.08 -15.15 -11.17
C VAL A 585 45.00 -13.72 -11.71
N GLU A 586 46.14 -13.02 -11.80
CA GLU A 586 46.19 -11.67 -12.36
C GLU A 586 45.79 -11.67 -13.84
N GLU A 587 46.29 -12.62 -14.62
CA GLU A 587 45.93 -12.77 -16.04
C GLU A 587 44.45 -13.15 -16.23
N ARG A 588 43.90 -14.02 -15.37
CA ARG A 588 42.49 -14.42 -15.40
C ARG A 588 41.57 -13.23 -15.09
N VAL A 589 41.88 -12.46 -14.05
CA VAL A 589 41.12 -11.25 -13.68
C VAL A 589 41.22 -10.20 -14.78
N LEU A 590 42.40 -10.04 -15.40
CA LEU A 590 42.59 -9.14 -16.54
C LEU A 590 41.73 -9.57 -17.73
N ARG A 591 41.78 -10.85 -18.14
CA ARG A 591 40.92 -11.37 -19.23
C ARG A 591 39.44 -11.18 -18.96
N GLN A 592 38.97 -11.44 -17.74
CA GLN A 592 37.57 -11.21 -17.36
C GLN A 592 37.19 -9.73 -17.41
N SER A 593 38.09 -8.83 -17.02
CA SER A 593 37.85 -7.38 -17.08
C SER A 593 37.83 -6.82 -18.50
N LEU A 594 38.65 -7.38 -19.40
CA LEU A 594 38.62 -7.04 -20.82
C LEU A 594 37.37 -7.63 -21.51
N ALA A 595 37.00 -8.88 -21.21
CA ALA A 595 35.81 -9.51 -21.76
C ALA A 595 34.51 -8.81 -21.33
N THR A 596 34.42 -8.36 -20.07
CA THR A 596 33.29 -7.54 -19.60
C THR A 596 33.26 -6.15 -20.23
N ALA A 597 34.41 -5.59 -20.61
CA ALA A 597 34.47 -4.31 -21.33
C ALA A 597 34.05 -4.44 -22.80
N ASP A 598 34.34 -5.56 -23.47
CA ASP A 598 33.95 -5.81 -24.87
C ASP A 598 32.50 -6.30 -25.03
N GLU A 599 31.95 -7.04 -24.06
CA GLU A 599 30.54 -7.46 -24.03
C GLU A 599 29.58 -6.27 -23.82
N ASP A 600 30.05 -5.21 -23.17
CA ASP A 600 29.38 -3.92 -23.05
C ASP A 600 29.73 -3.01 -24.25
N GLY A 601 29.37 -3.43 -25.47
CA GLY A 601 29.21 -2.50 -26.59
C GLY A 601 28.32 -1.30 -26.18
N PRO A 602 28.28 -0.17 -26.93
CA PRO A 602 27.69 1.10 -26.48
C PRO A 602 26.19 0.98 -26.19
N ARG A 603 25.85 0.44 -25.01
CA ARG A 603 24.52 0.47 -24.41
C ARG A 603 24.30 1.90 -23.95
N PRO A 604 23.08 2.46 -24.05
CA PRO A 604 22.77 3.75 -23.46
C PRO A 604 23.02 3.62 -21.95
N SER A 605 24.18 4.12 -21.53
CA SER A 605 24.58 4.16 -20.14
C SER A 605 23.45 4.84 -19.36
N SER A 606 22.84 4.11 -18.42
CA SER A 606 21.72 4.63 -17.66
C SER A 606 22.19 5.82 -16.82
N VAL A 607 21.95 7.02 -17.34
CA VAL A 607 22.42 8.27 -16.73
C VAL A 607 21.87 8.36 -15.31
N VAL A 608 22.75 8.65 -14.36
CA VAL A 608 22.38 8.85 -12.95
C VAL A 608 22.43 10.34 -12.64
N ILE A 609 21.32 10.87 -12.12
CA ILE A 609 21.23 12.24 -11.61
C ILE A 609 21.63 12.22 -10.15
N GLY A 610 22.68 12.97 -9.80
CA GLY A 610 23.16 13.08 -8.43
C GLY A 610 23.63 14.49 -8.08
N ARG A 611 24.35 14.59 -6.97
CA ARG A 611 24.87 15.86 -6.48
C ARG A 611 25.97 16.41 -7.43
N PRO A 612 25.92 17.71 -7.79
CA PRO A 612 26.99 18.36 -8.55
C PRO A 612 28.31 18.40 -7.77
N ALA A 613 29.44 18.27 -8.47
CA ALA A 613 30.78 18.40 -7.89
C ALA A 613 31.07 19.83 -7.37
N ARG A 614 30.46 20.84 -8.00
CA ARG A 614 30.55 22.24 -7.57
C ARG A 614 29.46 22.55 -6.53
N ARG A 615 29.84 23.21 -5.43
CA ARG A 615 28.95 23.48 -4.27
C ARG A 615 27.90 24.58 -4.49
N ASP A 616 28.06 25.37 -5.53
CA ASP A 616 27.21 26.52 -5.89
C ASP A 616 25.96 26.12 -6.69
N LEU A 617 25.93 24.90 -7.24
CA LEU A 617 24.80 24.41 -8.04
C LEU A 617 23.72 23.78 -7.15
N PRO A 618 22.43 24.07 -7.38
CA PRO A 618 21.35 23.51 -6.60
C PRO A 618 21.16 22.02 -6.92
N PHE A 619 20.88 21.21 -5.89
CA PHE A 619 20.40 19.84 -6.05
C PHE A 619 19.09 19.69 -5.28
N ILE A 620 17.96 19.64 -6.00
CA ILE A 620 16.61 19.74 -5.44
C ILE A 620 15.76 18.61 -6.00
N ILE A 621 15.03 17.93 -5.11
CA ILE A 621 14.01 16.95 -5.46
C ILE A 621 12.72 17.47 -4.81
N ALA A 622 11.74 17.84 -5.62
CA ALA A 622 10.49 18.40 -5.13
C ALA A 622 9.30 17.63 -5.70
N GLU A 623 8.30 17.40 -4.85
CA GLU A 623 7.03 16.85 -5.30
C GLU A 623 6.15 17.98 -5.83
N THR A 624 6.26 18.26 -7.13
CA THR A 624 5.49 19.31 -7.81
C THR A 624 5.37 18.98 -9.29
N GLU A 625 4.26 19.40 -9.90
CA GLU A 625 4.06 19.33 -11.35
C GLU A 625 4.69 20.53 -12.08
N SER A 626 4.98 21.62 -11.34
CA SER A 626 5.47 22.86 -11.93
C SER A 626 6.54 23.54 -11.07
N GLU A 627 7.57 24.06 -11.75
CA GLU A 627 8.64 24.90 -11.22
C GLU A 627 8.11 26.19 -10.55
N ALA A 628 6.98 26.71 -11.02
CA ALA A 628 6.47 28.06 -10.71
C ALA A 628 6.28 28.33 -9.20
N HIS A 629 5.91 27.29 -8.44
CA HIS A 629 5.73 27.42 -7.00
C HIS A 629 7.06 27.57 -6.24
N LEU A 630 8.16 27.05 -6.81
CA LEU A 630 9.50 27.11 -6.24
C LEU A 630 10.17 28.46 -6.51
N THR A 631 10.12 28.93 -7.76
CA THR A 631 10.75 30.19 -8.21
C THR A 631 10.05 31.42 -7.65
N ARG A 632 8.72 31.39 -7.51
CA ARG A 632 7.94 32.49 -6.93
C ARG A 632 8.38 32.82 -5.50
N GLY A 633 8.67 31.82 -4.68
CA GLY A 633 9.17 32.02 -3.31
C GLY A 633 10.52 32.74 -3.27
N TYR A 634 11.45 32.37 -4.15
CA TYR A 634 12.74 33.07 -4.27
C TYR A 634 12.58 34.49 -4.82
N GLY A 635 11.63 34.71 -5.74
CA GLY A 635 11.28 36.03 -6.26
C GLY A 635 10.76 36.98 -5.19
N VAL A 636 9.80 36.51 -4.37
CA VAL A 636 9.27 37.31 -3.24
C VAL A 636 10.36 37.62 -2.22
N LEU A 637 11.19 36.63 -1.86
CA LEU A 637 12.27 36.83 -0.90
C LEU A 637 13.30 37.85 -1.42
N SER A 638 13.66 37.77 -2.70
CA SER A 638 14.53 38.76 -3.36
C SER A 638 13.90 40.16 -3.31
N ALA A 639 12.61 40.30 -3.65
CA ALA A 639 11.92 41.59 -3.59
C ALA A 639 11.89 42.18 -2.17
N VAL A 640 11.62 41.36 -1.14
CA VAL A 640 11.66 41.80 0.27
C VAL A 640 13.05 42.33 0.65
N PHE A 641 14.11 41.60 0.31
CA PHE A 641 15.48 42.04 0.59
C PHE A 641 15.86 43.32 -0.16
N LEU A 642 15.43 43.48 -1.41
CA LEU A 642 15.67 44.69 -2.21
C LEU A 642 14.90 45.90 -1.67
N ILE A 643 13.63 45.72 -1.27
CA ILE A 643 12.81 46.79 -0.66
C ILE A 643 13.40 47.20 0.69
N LEU A 644 13.78 46.22 1.53
CA LEU A 644 14.43 46.48 2.81
C LEU A 644 15.78 47.20 2.62
N GLY A 645 16.59 46.75 1.66
CA GLY A 645 17.85 47.40 1.29
C GLY A 645 17.65 48.84 0.81
N LEU A 646 16.63 49.09 -0.01
CA LEU A 646 16.27 50.43 -0.48
C LEU A 646 15.84 51.32 0.68
N GLY A 647 14.97 50.84 1.58
CA GLY A 647 14.53 51.60 2.75
C GLY A 647 15.68 51.96 3.70
N LEU A 648 16.59 51.02 3.94
CA LEU A 648 17.79 51.26 4.75
C LEU A 648 18.78 52.21 4.06
N ALA A 649 18.91 52.15 2.73
CA ALA A 649 19.74 53.07 1.97
C ALA A 649 19.18 54.50 1.97
N VAL A 650 17.86 54.66 1.83
CA VAL A 650 17.21 55.97 1.95
C VAL A 650 17.42 56.53 3.36
N LEU A 651 17.23 55.71 4.40
CA LEU A 651 17.47 56.11 5.78
C LEU A 651 18.95 56.47 6.04
N ALA A 652 19.88 55.76 5.43
CA ALA A 652 21.31 56.11 5.48
C ALA A 652 21.56 57.48 4.83
N LEU A 653 20.95 57.72 3.67
CA LEU A 653 21.12 58.95 2.89
C LEU A 653 20.54 60.17 3.63
N THR A 654 19.33 60.05 4.18
CA THR A 654 18.71 61.15 4.95
C THR A 654 19.55 61.52 6.16
N ARG A 655 20.08 60.52 6.87
CA ARG A 655 20.95 60.74 8.04
C ARG A 655 22.32 61.30 7.68
N LEU A 656 22.79 61.05 6.45
CA LEU A 656 24.03 61.63 5.94
C LEU A 656 23.84 63.07 5.47
N VAL A 657 22.66 63.44 4.98
CA VAL A 657 22.31 64.82 4.62
C VAL A 657 22.00 65.69 5.84
N ASP A 658 21.45 65.09 6.91
CA ASP A 658 21.19 65.75 8.19
C ASP A 658 22.46 65.95 9.07
N PHE A 659 23.61 65.41 8.64
CA PHE A 659 24.90 65.48 9.32
C PHE A 659 25.81 66.49 8.64
#